data_AF-A0A3M1V737-F1
#
_entry.id   AF-A0A3M1V737-F1
#
_cell.length_a   1.000
_cell.length_b   1.000
_cell.length_c   1.000
_cell.angle_alpha   90.00
_cell.angle_beta   90.00
_cell.angle_gamma   90.00
#
_symmetry.space_group_name_H-M   'P 1'
#
loop_
_entity.id
_entity.type
_entity.pdbx_description
1 polymer ?
#
loop_
_entity_poly.entity_id
_entity_poly.type
_entity_poly.pdbx_seq_one_letter_code
_entity_poly.pdbx_strand_id
1 'polypeptide(L)'
;MHKRLKTLLVLLALTLLTHNALAEREFLRPEQAFKVDARLSADGRRVLMDWHIAEGYYLYQNKFRVDPVDPRVKLGELEMSPPKTKEDPIFGKVEVYYLKAHIEAPIESVPGDLDRLELKLRHQGCAEHGICYPPQIAKVSLSAPQPVVQAKSATIKPAAPPAPSALDQLNALSNDLGLGAMEDDILPPEKAYRVSADSPDGKTLLVRWQIAEGTYLYQDKLKVRVGGEGVRLGKYELPPADIKKDSIKPDGTIGDVLVYHRQVELRIPLIRDNMAATEIEVLASYQGCAERGICYPPQKKTLRVALPAIDASSSGGAAPEAPAPSTPAEPEPATAVPASEQDQLFAELHGAGFWAALLLSLGFGLLVAFTACMYPMIPILTSLIMGQGTKVTPFRAFELSLAYTQGIAITYGALGVAMALVGKSLGIQSALQTPWVLVPSIILFVALALSMFGFYQIQIPTAIQSRLNALSNEQKGGSVLGVGLMGVISALIVGPCGGPVLLAMLAFAASSDDLVHGFLVMWLFGTGMGLPLLVMGAGGGALLPKAGSWMDTVKATGGVIMLALALSFLERMSPTYVPTSLVMLLWGTLLIVTAVYMGATRPLPDGASGWFRLWKGLGLVLLIYGTTFIIGVAAGGKDTTQPLRGLVPAGGVAGSKADAHLAFKKIKGWEGLQRELAAAKAAGKPVMLDFYADWCIYCKTMEKEIFPDPRVVRALEKFVLLQADITPMDDHDKELLERLNLPAPPALYFWDHSGQLRSELRLVGEPTVEQLLENARRAAQ
;
A
#
# COMPACT_ATOMS: atom_id res chain seq x y z
N MET A 1 -55.70 5.95 -3.33
CA MET A 1 -54.37 6.21 -3.93
C MET A 1 -53.92 7.67 -3.86
N HIS A 2 -54.80 8.67 -4.09
CA HIS A 2 -54.40 10.09 -4.13
C HIS A 2 -53.81 10.69 -2.83
N LYS A 3 -54.29 10.28 -1.64
CA LYS A 3 -53.72 10.78 -0.37
C LYS A 3 -52.30 10.28 -0.14
N ARG A 4 -52.00 9.00 -0.40
CA ARG A 4 -50.66 8.41 -0.22
C ARG A 4 -49.63 8.91 -1.23
N LEU A 5 -50.06 9.22 -2.46
CA LEU A 5 -49.19 9.82 -3.48
C LEU A 5 -48.80 11.26 -3.10
N LYS A 6 -49.73 12.04 -2.52
CA LYS A 6 -49.43 13.38 -2.00
C LYS A 6 -48.48 13.33 -0.79
N THR A 7 -48.64 12.36 0.11
CA THR A 7 -47.71 12.18 1.25
C THR A 7 -46.31 11.79 0.77
N LEU A 8 -46.22 10.93 -0.25
CA LEU A 8 -44.94 10.52 -0.84
C LEU A 8 -44.27 11.68 -1.59
N LEU A 9 -45.01 12.51 -2.31
CA LEU A 9 -44.49 13.70 -3.00
C LEU A 9 -44.06 14.81 -2.03
N VAL A 10 -44.76 14.97 -0.91
CA VAL A 10 -44.37 15.90 0.15
C VAL A 10 -43.12 15.41 0.88
N LEU A 11 -43.00 14.09 1.14
CA LEU A 11 -41.76 13.52 1.68
C LEU A 11 -40.60 13.62 0.69
N LEU A 12 -40.84 13.37 -0.60
CA LEU A 12 -39.83 13.49 -1.66
C LEU A 12 -39.37 14.95 -1.83
N ALA A 13 -40.30 15.90 -1.77
CA ALA A 13 -39.99 17.33 -1.79
C ALA A 13 -39.26 17.79 -0.52
N LEU A 14 -39.60 17.25 0.66
CA LEU A 14 -38.87 17.54 1.91
C LEU A 14 -37.44 16.99 1.85
N THR A 15 -37.23 15.80 1.26
CA THR A 15 -35.90 15.21 1.04
C THR A 15 -35.08 15.92 -0.05
N LEU A 16 -35.74 16.54 -1.03
CA LEU A 16 -35.07 17.35 -2.07
C LEU A 16 -34.73 18.76 -1.57
N LEU A 17 -35.51 19.30 -0.64
CA LEU A 17 -35.22 20.58 0.03
C LEU A 17 -34.11 20.48 1.09
N THR A 18 -33.88 19.29 1.68
CA THR A 18 -32.74 19.09 2.59
C THR A 18 -31.40 18.90 1.87
N HIS A 19 -31.38 18.62 0.56
CA HIS A 19 -30.14 18.45 -0.20
C HIS A 19 -29.51 19.76 -0.70
N ASN A 20 -30.21 20.90 -0.64
CA ASN A 20 -29.68 22.20 -1.10
C ASN A 20 -29.22 23.13 0.04
N ALA A 21 -29.18 22.66 1.30
CA ALA A 21 -28.79 23.48 2.46
C ALA A 21 -27.39 23.17 3.04
N LEU A 22 -26.65 22.22 2.45
CA LEU A 22 -25.22 22.09 2.69
C LEU A 22 -24.48 22.67 1.47
N ALA A 23 -24.58 23.98 1.34
CA ALA A 23 -23.54 24.73 0.66
C ALA A 23 -22.25 24.46 1.44
N GLU A 24 -21.40 23.63 0.87
CA GLU A 24 -20.06 23.32 1.35
C GLU A 24 -19.32 24.66 1.49
N ARG A 25 -19.25 25.18 2.71
CA ARG A 25 -18.52 26.42 2.99
C ARG A 25 -17.07 26.11 2.74
N GLU A 26 -16.53 26.66 1.66
CA GLU A 26 -15.14 26.54 1.25
C GLU A 26 -14.23 26.90 2.44
N PHE A 27 -13.52 25.91 2.99
CA PHE A 27 -12.61 26.11 4.10
C PHE A 27 -11.41 26.94 3.65
N LEU A 28 -10.99 27.90 4.47
CA LEU A 28 -9.84 28.75 4.16
C LEU A 28 -8.56 27.91 4.20
N ARG A 29 -7.60 28.24 3.33
CA ARG A 29 -6.25 27.67 3.43
C ARG A 29 -5.57 28.13 4.73
N PRO A 30 -4.64 27.35 5.33
CA PRO A 30 -3.99 27.70 6.60
C PRO A 30 -3.40 29.11 6.62
N GLU A 31 -2.74 29.51 5.54
CA GLU A 31 -2.11 30.84 5.37
C GLU A 31 -3.15 31.99 5.34
N GLN A 32 -4.38 31.69 4.95
CA GLN A 32 -5.49 32.65 4.95
C GLN A 32 -6.22 32.67 6.30
N ALA A 33 -6.29 31.52 6.97
CA ALA A 33 -6.94 31.34 8.27
C ALA A 33 -6.07 31.87 9.44
N PHE A 34 -4.75 31.76 9.34
CA PHE A 34 -3.80 32.11 10.39
C PHE A 34 -2.68 32.99 9.82
N LYS A 35 -2.90 34.31 9.80
CA LYS A 35 -1.88 35.27 9.37
C LYS A 35 -1.05 35.69 10.58
N VAL A 36 0.27 35.80 10.42
CA VAL A 36 1.16 36.25 11.49
C VAL A 36 1.96 37.46 11.03
N ASP A 37 1.96 38.48 11.87
CA ASP A 37 2.78 39.67 11.74
C ASP A 37 3.77 39.70 12.89
N ALA A 38 5.02 40.06 12.63
CA ALA A 38 6.05 40.12 13.65
C ALA A 38 6.92 41.36 13.47
N ARG A 39 7.28 41.98 14.59
CA ARG A 39 8.03 43.25 14.63
C ARG A 39 8.90 43.30 15.88
N LEU A 40 9.93 44.13 15.86
CA LEU A 40 10.73 44.43 17.04
C LEU A 40 10.04 45.50 17.88
N SER A 41 10.12 45.37 19.20
CA SER A 41 9.74 46.43 20.14
C SER A 41 10.62 47.66 19.94
N ALA A 42 10.10 48.85 20.28
CA ALA A 42 10.80 50.12 20.12
C ALA A 42 12.19 50.15 20.81
N ASP A 43 12.34 49.36 21.88
CA ASP A 43 13.59 49.25 22.65
C ASP A 43 14.57 48.20 22.08
N GLY A 44 14.21 47.51 20.98
CA GLY A 44 15.03 46.49 20.32
C GLY A 44 15.25 45.20 21.12
N ARG A 45 14.60 45.05 22.28
CA ARG A 45 14.83 43.96 23.24
C ARG A 45 13.79 42.83 23.21
N ARG A 46 12.68 43.01 22.50
CA ARG A 46 11.59 42.03 22.41
C ARG A 46 11.11 41.90 20.98
N VAL A 47 10.71 40.69 20.59
CA VAL A 47 9.99 40.42 19.35
C VAL A 47 8.51 40.32 19.67
N LEU A 48 7.71 41.21 19.08
CA LEU A 48 6.26 41.24 19.20
C LEU A 48 5.66 40.48 18.02
N MET A 49 4.86 39.45 18.29
CA MET A 49 4.23 38.59 17.29
C MET A 49 2.71 38.61 17.47
N ASP A 50 2.02 39.02 16.41
CA ASP A 50 0.57 39.22 16.35
C ASP A 50 -0.04 38.23 15.33
N TRP A 51 -0.77 37.22 15.80
CA TRP A 51 -1.56 36.34 14.94
C TRP A 51 -2.96 36.91 14.72
N HIS A 52 -3.38 36.99 13.46
CA HIS A 52 -4.72 37.31 13.01
C HIS A 52 -5.42 36.01 12.56
N ILE A 53 -6.45 35.61 13.32
CA ILE A 53 -7.18 34.36 13.12
C ILE A 53 -8.53 34.67 12.47
N ALA A 54 -8.86 33.99 11.37
CA ALA A 54 -10.14 34.19 10.68
C ALA A 54 -11.34 33.77 11.56
N GLU A 55 -12.51 34.37 11.29
CA GLU A 55 -13.73 34.06 12.02
C GLU A 55 -14.15 32.58 11.81
N GLY A 56 -14.47 31.88 12.89
CA GLY A 56 -14.75 30.43 12.87
C GLY A 56 -13.50 29.53 12.96
N TYR A 57 -12.32 30.10 13.26
CA TYR A 57 -11.06 29.37 13.47
C TYR A 57 -10.43 29.73 14.82
N TYR A 58 -9.59 28.83 15.35
CA TYR A 58 -8.88 29.01 16.61
C TYR A 58 -7.49 28.37 16.61
N LEU A 59 -6.57 28.92 17.42
CA LEU A 59 -5.21 28.40 17.63
C LEU A 59 -5.05 27.86 19.06
N TYR A 60 -4.33 26.75 19.23
CA TYR A 60 -4.05 26.18 20.55
C TYR A 60 -2.87 26.89 21.23
N GLN A 61 -3.04 27.33 22.47
CA GLN A 61 -1.98 28.04 23.20
C GLN A 61 -0.73 27.17 23.43
N ASN A 62 -0.90 25.89 23.73
CA ASN A 62 0.21 24.97 23.97
C ASN A 62 0.94 24.50 22.69
N LYS A 63 0.57 25.03 21.52
CA LYS A 63 1.16 24.68 20.21
C LYS A 63 1.96 25.82 19.58
N PHE A 64 2.20 26.91 20.30
CA PHE A 64 3.12 27.95 19.84
C PHE A 64 4.57 27.60 20.17
N ARG A 65 5.46 27.73 19.18
CA ARG A 65 6.92 27.65 19.35
C ARG A 65 7.61 28.68 18.48
N VAL A 66 8.66 29.29 19.01
CA VAL A 66 9.46 30.30 18.32
C VAL A 66 10.91 29.84 18.36
N ASP A 67 11.44 29.44 17.21
CA ASP A 67 12.80 28.94 17.08
C ASP A 67 13.62 29.92 16.22
N PRO A 68 14.75 30.48 16.71
CA PRO A 68 15.64 31.25 15.85
C PRO A 68 16.32 30.34 14.82
N VAL A 69 16.56 30.87 13.61
CA VAL A 69 17.24 30.12 12.54
C VAL A 69 18.74 30.02 12.81
N ASP A 70 19.36 31.08 13.35
CA ASP A 70 20.75 31.07 13.79
C ASP A 70 20.84 30.53 15.23
N PRO A 71 21.58 29.43 15.47
CA PRO A 71 21.71 28.83 16.81
C PRO A 71 22.45 29.70 17.83
N ARG A 72 23.09 30.79 17.39
CA ARG A 72 23.77 31.76 18.28
C ARG A 72 22.80 32.80 18.85
N VAL A 73 21.58 32.88 18.33
CA VAL A 73 20.53 33.75 18.88
C VAL A 73 19.81 33.01 20.02
N LYS A 74 19.68 33.67 21.17
CA LYS A 74 18.91 33.16 22.31
C LYS A 74 17.70 34.04 22.57
N LEU A 75 16.54 33.40 22.66
CA LEU A 75 15.27 34.00 23.06
C LEU A 75 14.91 33.47 24.46
N GLY A 76 14.37 34.34 25.30
CA GLY A 76 13.86 33.96 26.61
C GLY A 76 12.44 33.39 26.54
N GLU A 77 11.81 33.22 27.70
CA GLU A 77 10.48 32.62 27.84
C GLU A 77 9.40 33.47 27.15
N LEU A 78 8.45 32.81 26.47
CA LEU A 78 7.40 33.47 25.69
C LEU A 78 6.32 34.04 26.61
N GLU A 79 6.11 35.35 26.58
CA GLU A 79 4.99 36.02 27.24
C GLU A 79 3.77 35.99 26.31
N MET A 80 2.70 35.29 26.71
CA MET A 80 1.49 35.13 25.88
C MET A 80 0.28 35.86 26.48
N SER A 81 -0.60 36.41 25.63
CA SER A 81 -1.89 36.98 26.04
C SER A 81 -2.80 35.95 26.74
N PRO A 82 -3.78 36.34 27.58
CA PRO A 82 -4.65 35.38 28.25
C PRO A 82 -5.50 34.57 27.26
N PRO A 83 -5.53 33.23 27.35
CA PRO A 83 -6.30 32.36 26.47
C PRO A 83 -7.79 32.30 26.85
N LYS A 84 -8.61 31.70 26.00
CA LYS A 84 -9.97 31.28 26.34
C LYS A 84 -10.04 29.77 26.47
N THR A 85 -10.72 29.27 27.50
CA THR A 85 -10.96 27.83 27.65
C THR A 85 -12.04 27.36 26.68
N LYS A 86 -11.74 26.30 25.93
CA LYS A 86 -12.66 25.59 25.05
C LYS A 86 -12.73 24.12 25.46
N GLU A 87 -13.91 23.54 25.41
CA GLU A 87 -14.08 22.10 25.51
C GLU A 87 -14.04 21.51 24.10
N ASP A 88 -12.91 20.89 23.76
CA ASP A 88 -12.65 20.29 22.46
C ASP A 88 -13.13 18.82 22.47
N PRO A 89 -13.88 18.36 21.45
CA PRO A 89 -14.41 17.00 21.40
C PRO A 89 -13.36 15.88 21.46
N ILE A 90 -12.12 16.19 21.07
CA ILE A 90 -11.02 15.22 20.98
C ILE A 90 -10.05 15.38 22.17
N PHE A 91 -9.77 16.61 22.57
CA PHE A 91 -8.73 16.91 23.57
C PHE A 91 -9.26 17.34 24.95
N GLY A 92 -10.58 17.41 25.14
CA GLY A 92 -11.19 17.88 26.38
C GLY A 92 -10.99 19.38 26.60
N LYS A 93 -10.85 19.84 27.84
CA LYS A 93 -10.68 21.28 28.14
C LYS A 93 -9.28 21.74 27.73
N VAL A 94 -9.24 22.63 26.74
CA VAL A 94 -8.02 23.18 26.14
C VAL A 94 -8.08 24.71 26.09
N GLU A 95 -6.91 25.34 26.15
CA GLU A 95 -6.77 26.79 26.07
C GLU A 95 -6.47 27.22 24.63
N VAL A 96 -7.30 28.11 24.10
CA VAL A 96 -7.28 28.52 22.68
C VAL A 96 -7.42 30.03 22.51
N TYR A 97 -6.94 30.53 21.38
CA TYR A 97 -7.13 31.91 20.94
C TYR A 97 -8.09 31.99 19.77
N TYR A 98 -8.95 33.01 19.80
CA TYR A 98 -9.88 33.35 18.73
C TYR A 98 -9.60 34.77 18.28
N LEU A 99 -9.71 35.02 16.97
CA LEU A 99 -9.53 36.31 16.30
C LEU A 99 -8.11 36.88 16.37
N LYS A 100 -7.49 36.91 17.55
CA LYS A 100 -6.13 37.40 17.77
C LYS A 100 -5.39 36.61 18.84
N ALA A 101 -4.08 36.39 18.63
CA ALA A 101 -3.17 35.93 19.67
C ALA A 101 -1.93 36.83 19.67
N HIS A 102 -1.56 37.35 20.84
CA HIS A 102 -0.40 38.21 21.01
C HIS A 102 0.66 37.47 21.83
N ILE A 103 1.88 37.37 21.28
CA ILE A 103 3.00 36.70 21.93
C ILE A 103 4.24 37.58 21.83
N GLU A 104 4.92 37.79 22.96
CA GLU A 104 6.19 38.49 23.04
C GLU A 104 7.31 37.51 23.38
N ALA A 105 8.43 37.62 22.67
CA ALA A 105 9.65 36.88 22.98
C ALA A 105 10.78 37.85 23.36
N PRO A 106 11.30 37.83 24.61
CA PRO A 106 12.46 38.64 24.98
C PRO A 106 13.72 38.11 24.29
N ILE A 107 14.56 39.02 23.80
CA ILE A 107 15.83 38.68 23.15
C ILE A 107 16.94 38.70 24.21
N GLU A 108 17.57 37.56 24.47
CA GLU A 108 18.63 37.44 25.46
C GLU A 108 20.02 37.72 24.87
N SER A 109 20.29 37.21 23.67
CA SER A 109 21.55 37.47 22.97
C SER A 109 21.39 37.40 21.46
N VAL A 110 21.91 38.40 20.75
CA VAL A 110 22.05 38.42 19.29
C VAL A 110 23.51 38.71 18.96
N PRO A 111 24.17 37.90 18.11
CA PRO A 111 25.50 38.19 17.59
C PRO A 111 25.56 39.54 16.86
N GLY A 112 26.57 40.35 17.14
CA GLY A 112 26.71 41.71 16.59
C GLY A 112 27.06 41.78 15.08
N ASP A 113 27.29 40.63 14.45
CA ASP A 113 27.55 40.43 13.02
C ASP A 113 26.29 40.12 12.20
N LEU A 114 25.13 39.97 12.84
CA LEU A 114 23.87 39.70 12.14
C LEU A 114 23.17 41.00 11.72
N ASP A 115 22.95 41.19 10.43
CA ASP A 115 22.13 42.28 9.89
C ASP A 115 20.63 41.97 9.97
N ARG A 116 20.26 40.69 9.95
CA ARG A 116 18.88 40.20 9.96
C ARG A 116 18.68 39.06 10.95
N LEU A 117 17.63 39.17 11.76
CA LEU A 117 17.15 38.15 12.68
C LEU A 117 16.05 37.34 11.99
N GLU A 118 16.34 36.06 11.69
CA GLU A 118 15.37 35.13 11.11
C GLU A 118 14.78 34.19 12.18
N LEU A 119 13.44 34.10 12.21
CA LEU A 119 12.68 33.31 13.17
C LEU A 119 11.72 32.35 12.47
N LYS A 120 11.62 31.12 12.98
CA LYS A 120 10.61 30.12 12.61
C LYS A 120 9.51 30.09 13.68
N LEU A 121 8.31 30.53 13.30
CA LEU A 121 7.13 30.59 14.16
C LEU A 121 6.23 29.38 13.88
N ARG A 122 6.17 28.43 14.80
CA ARG A 122 5.31 27.25 14.73
C ARG A 122 3.99 27.50 15.46
N HIS A 123 2.87 27.17 14.83
CA HIS A 123 1.53 27.27 15.43
C HIS A 123 0.61 26.19 14.87
N GLN A 124 -0.47 25.87 15.58
CA GLN A 124 -1.48 24.90 15.13
C GLN A 124 -2.89 25.34 15.55
N GLY A 125 -3.85 25.16 14.65
CA GLY A 125 -5.24 25.51 14.88
C GLY A 125 -6.24 24.64 14.13
N CYS A 126 -7.51 24.84 14.44
CA CYS A 126 -8.62 24.15 13.80
C CYS A 126 -9.73 25.14 13.43
N ALA A 127 -10.56 24.73 12.47
CA ALA A 127 -11.86 25.31 12.25
C ALA A 127 -12.84 24.81 13.31
N GLU A 128 -13.76 25.66 13.77
CA GLU A 128 -14.81 25.25 14.72
C GLU A 128 -15.73 24.15 14.17
N HIS A 129 -15.77 23.97 12.85
CA HIS A 129 -16.61 23.00 12.15
C HIS A 129 -15.91 21.63 11.96
N GLY A 130 -14.84 21.34 12.71
CA GLY A 130 -14.30 19.99 12.88
C GLY A 130 -13.06 19.62 12.04
N ILE A 131 -12.47 20.57 11.31
CA ILE A 131 -11.21 20.34 10.57
C ILE A 131 -10.04 20.96 11.32
N CYS A 132 -9.07 20.13 11.69
CA CYS A 132 -7.81 20.57 12.28
C CYS A 132 -6.69 20.60 11.25
N TYR A 133 -5.92 21.68 11.25
CA TYR A 133 -4.80 21.84 10.35
C TYR A 133 -3.53 21.23 10.97
N PRO A 134 -2.62 20.68 10.14
CA PRO A 134 -1.31 20.23 10.62
C PRO A 134 -0.50 21.43 11.15
N PRO A 135 0.54 21.21 11.98
CA PRO A 135 1.40 22.28 12.48
C PRO A 135 1.97 23.13 11.33
N GLN A 136 1.73 24.43 11.39
CA GLN A 136 2.18 25.41 10.39
C GLN A 136 3.48 26.07 10.84
N ILE A 137 4.35 26.41 9.89
CA ILE A 137 5.61 27.12 10.15
C ILE A 137 5.64 28.40 9.30
N ALA A 138 5.59 29.55 9.96
CA ALA A 138 5.82 30.84 9.32
C ALA A 138 7.28 31.28 9.53
N LYS A 139 7.94 31.75 8.47
CA LYS A 139 9.29 32.33 8.55
C LYS A 139 9.18 33.85 8.55
N VAL A 140 9.80 34.51 9.53
CA VAL A 140 9.84 35.97 9.63
C VAL A 140 11.30 36.42 9.64
N SER A 141 11.60 37.48 8.88
CA SER A 141 12.89 38.16 8.89
C SER A 141 12.73 39.58 9.45
N LEU A 142 13.49 39.91 10.49
CA LEU A 142 13.49 41.20 11.18
C LEU A 142 14.87 41.85 11.08
N SER A 143 14.96 43.18 11.05
CA SER A 143 16.25 43.88 11.09
C SER A 143 16.89 43.72 12.47
N ALA A 144 18.14 43.26 12.57
CA ALA A 144 18.75 42.96 13.86
C ALA A 144 18.99 44.24 14.72
N PRO A 145 18.83 44.19 16.05
CA PRO A 145 19.16 45.32 16.92
C PRO A 145 20.68 45.54 16.97
N GLN A 146 21.15 46.76 16.73
CA GLN A 146 22.58 47.07 16.89
C GLN A 146 22.99 47.06 18.38
N PRO A 147 24.10 46.40 18.76
CA PRO A 147 24.54 46.36 20.14
C PRO A 147 25.09 47.71 20.61
N VAL A 148 24.52 48.26 21.69
CA VAL A 148 25.11 49.38 22.43
C VAL A 148 26.32 48.87 23.20
N VAL A 149 27.49 49.39 22.85
CA VAL A 149 28.81 49.06 23.40
C VAL A 149 28.88 49.31 24.91
N GLN A 150 29.25 48.29 25.69
CA GLN A 150 30.04 48.50 26.91
C GLN A 150 31.24 47.54 26.92
N ALA A 151 32.41 48.15 26.90
CA ALA A 151 33.72 47.53 26.93
C ALA A 151 34.06 47.01 28.34
N LYS A 152 34.63 45.81 28.43
CA LYS A 152 35.85 45.55 29.23
C LYS A 152 36.48 44.21 28.91
N SER A 153 37.80 44.27 28.77
CA SER A 153 38.77 43.29 28.30
C SER A 153 38.95 42.08 29.23
N ALA A 154 39.28 40.90 28.67
CA ALA A 154 40.59 40.24 28.81
C ALA A 154 40.58 38.79 28.25
N THR A 155 41.45 38.56 27.26
CA THR A 155 42.36 37.40 27.01
C THR A 155 41.89 35.98 27.41
N ILE A 156 41.88 34.98 26.51
CA ILE A 156 43.02 34.08 26.18
C ILE A 156 42.77 33.31 24.87
N LYS A 157 43.85 33.13 24.08
CA LYS A 157 44.00 32.40 22.80
C LYS A 157 44.13 30.88 23.00
N PRO A 158 43.60 30.02 22.10
CA PRO A 158 44.45 29.12 21.28
C PRO A 158 43.98 29.03 19.81
N ALA A 159 44.85 29.29 18.82
CA ALA A 159 45.55 28.32 17.94
C ALA A 159 44.76 27.89 16.69
N ALA A 160 45.27 28.27 15.51
CA ALA A 160 44.65 28.16 14.19
C ALA A 160 44.95 26.82 13.48
N PRO A 161 44.03 26.28 12.65
CA PRO A 161 44.32 25.27 11.64
C PRO A 161 44.79 25.90 10.30
N PRO A 162 45.41 25.10 9.40
CA PRO A 162 46.14 25.61 8.24
C PRO A 162 45.22 26.08 7.09
N ALA A 163 45.77 26.94 6.24
CA ALA A 163 45.08 27.62 5.15
C ALA A 163 44.57 26.68 4.04
N PRO A 164 43.40 26.96 3.44
CA PRO A 164 42.85 26.18 2.32
C PRO A 164 43.64 26.40 1.03
N SER A 165 43.60 25.42 0.14
CA SER A 165 44.39 25.35 -1.09
C SER A 165 43.83 26.27 -2.18
N ALA A 166 44.64 26.60 -3.20
CA ALA A 166 44.22 27.45 -4.33
C ALA A 166 42.99 26.90 -5.11
N LEU A 167 42.74 25.60 -5.02
CA LEU A 167 41.54 24.95 -5.57
C LEU A 167 40.27 25.30 -4.78
N ASP A 168 40.37 25.48 -3.46
CA ASP A 168 39.24 25.88 -2.61
C ASP A 168 38.84 27.33 -2.89
N GLN A 169 39.82 28.19 -3.23
CA GLN A 169 39.56 29.57 -3.62
C GLN A 169 38.90 29.68 -5.00
N LEU A 170 39.28 28.81 -5.95
CA LEU A 170 38.63 28.73 -7.26
C LEU A 170 37.19 28.21 -7.16
N ASN A 171 36.92 27.24 -6.29
CA ASN A 171 35.56 26.76 -6.02
C ASN A 171 34.70 27.83 -5.32
N ALA A 172 35.30 28.63 -4.43
CA ALA A 172 34.60 29.77 -3.80
C ALA A 172 34.24 30.85 -4.82
N LEU A 173 35.14 31.18 -5.75
CA LEU A 173 34.89 32.12 -6.86
C LEU A 173 33.86 31.61 -7.87
N SER A 174 33.85 30.31 -8.17
CA SER A 174 32.82 29.65 -9.00
C SER A 174 31.43 29.77 -8.38
N ASN A 175 31.33 29.57 -7.07
CA ASN A 175 30.07 29.71 -6.32
C ASN A 175 29.60 31.16 -6.22
N ASP A 176 30.53 32.11 -6.06
CA ASP A 176 30.22 33.54 -5.98
C ASP A 176 29.78 34.13 -7.34
N LEU A 177 30.26 33.54 -8.45
CA LEU A 177 29.87 33.92 -9.82
C LEU A 177 28.58 33.27 -10.32
N GLY A 178 27.90 32.44 -9.52
CA GLY A 178 26.59 31.88 -9.86
C GLY A 178 26.58 30.93 -11.08
N LEU A 179 27.76 30.44 -11.50
CA LEU A 179 27.93 29.60 -12.69
C LEU A 179 27.67 28.10 -12.46
N GLY A 180 27.21 27.68 -11.26
CA GLY A 180 26.98 26.28 -10.90
C GLY A 180 25.59 25.93 -10.34
N ALA A 181 24.65 26.88 -10.27
CA ALA A 181 23.42 26.72 -9.46
C ALA A 181 22.30 25.87 -10.08
N MET A 182 22.59 24.84 -10.88
CA MET A 182 21.57 23.92 -11.40
C MET A 182 21.90 22.42 -11.35
N GLU A 183 23.05 21.97 -10.84
CA GLU A 183 23.39 20.53 -10.84
C GLU A 183 23.81 19.90 -9.50
N ASP A 184 23.98 20.65 -8.41
CA ASP A 184 24.62 20.11 -7.18
C ASP A 184 23.69 19.54 -6.09
N ASP A 185 22.38 19.41 -6.32
CA ASP A 185 21.42 19.11 -5.24
C ASP A 185 20.85 17.68 -5.23
N ILE A 186 21.32 16.79 -6.12
CA ILE A 186 20.92 15.37 -6.14
C ILE A 186 22.06 14.51 -5.60
N LEU A 187 21.90 14.04 -4.36
CA LEU A 187 22.87 13.17 -3.72
C LEU A 187 22.88 11.79 -4.40
N PRO A 188 24.06 11.24 -4.74
CA PRO A 188 24.19 9.83 -5.11
C PRO A 188 23.61 8.92 -4.02
N PRO A 189 23.07 7.74 -4.37
CA PRO A 189 22.42 6.85 -3.42
C PRO A 189 23.32 6.47 -2.22
N GLU A 190 24.63 6.31 -2.42
CA GLU A 190 25.55 6.01 -1.30
C GLU A 190 25.78 7.21 -0.36
N LYS A 191 25.60 8.44 -0.85
CA LYS A 191 25.67 9.65 -0.01
C LYS A 191 24.33 9.92 0.66
N ALA A 192 23.22 9.63 -0.03
CA ALA A 192 21.86 9.77 0.49
C ALA A 192 21.56 8.78 1.62
N TYR A 193 22.09 7.55 1.51
CA TYR A 193 21.87 6.48 2.49
C TYR A 193 23.19 5.86 2.94
N ARG A 194 23.65 6.24 4.13
CA ARG A 194 24.84 5.63 4.73
C ARG A 194 24.43 4.51 5.67
N VAL A 195 24.85 3.29 5.34
CA VAL A 195 24.51 2.09 6.12
C VAL A 195 25.73 1.62 6.89
N SER A 196 25.55 1.37 8.18
CA SER A 196 26.54 0.72 9.04
C SER A 196 25.91 -0.45 9.79
N ALA A 197 26.73 -1.43 10.14
CA ALA A 197 26.31 -2.58 10.93
C ALA A 197 27.39 -2.89 11.97
N ASP A 198 26.97 -3.04 13.23
CA ASP A 198 27.83 -3.30 14.37
C ASP A 198 27.21 -4.40 15.24
N SER A 199 28.01 -5.14 16.02
CA SER A 199 27.51 -6.17 16.94
C SER A 199 28.18 -6.05 18.31
N PRO A 200 27.81 -5.07 19.14
CA PRO A 200 28.53 -4.75 20.39
C PRO A 200 28.58 -5.93 21.38
N ASP A 201 27.49 -6.69 21.52
CA ASP A 201 27.37 -7.75 22.53
C ASP A 201 27.63 -9.16 21.98
N GLY A 202 27.93 -9.29 20.68
CA GLY A 202 28.03 -10.57 19.97
C GLY A 202 26.73 -11.36 19.84
N LYS A 203 25.66 -10.92 20.52
CA LYS A 203 24.31 -11.50 20.55
C LYS A 203 23.27 -10.67 19.81
N THR A 204 23.57 -9.41 19.49
CA THR A 204 22.65 -8.49 18.83
C THR A 204 23.37 -7.77 17.70
N LEU A 205 22.84 -7.87 16.50
CA LEU A 205 23.25 -7.11 15.32
C LEU A 205 22.49 -5.79 15.28
N LEU A 206 23.24 -4.68 15.31
CA LEU A 206 22.73 -3.33 15.18
C LEU A 206 22.99 -2.84 13.76
N VAL A 207 21.95 -2.69 12.93
CA VAL A 207 22.07 -2.11 11.58
C VAL A 207 21.47 -0.72 11.58
N ARG A 208 22.25 0.28 11.19
CA ARG A 208 21.86 1.70 11.18
C ARG A 208 21.92 2.26 9.77
N TRP A 209 20.87 2.96 9.36
CA TRP A 209 20.85 3.78 8.16
C TRP A 209 20.76 5.25 8.58
N GLN A 210 21.71 6.05 8.13
CA GLN A 210 21.61 7.51 8.16
C GLN A 210 21.06 7.98 6.82
N ILE A 211 19.95 8.72 6.88
CA ILE A 211 19.17 9.17 5.73
C ILE A 211 19.38 10.68 5.60
N ALA A 212 19.86 11.13 4.45
CA ALA A 212 20.10 12.54 4.18
C ALA A 212 18.80 13.36 4.21
N GLU A 213 18.91 14.65 4.58
CA GLU A 213 17.77 15.56 4.59
C GLU A 213 17.11 15.66 3.21
N GLY A 214 15.77 15.72 3.16
CA GLY A 214 15.03 15.70 1.90
C GLY A 214 14.95 14.33 1.21
N THR A 215 15.36 13.24 1.88
CA THR A 215 15.20 11.87 1.40
C THR A 215 14.55 10.96 2.45
N TYR A 216 13.95 9.87 2.00
CA TYR A 216 13.29 8.89 2.85
C TYR A 216 13.54 7.45 2.36
N LEU A 217 13.40 6.47 3.26
CA LEU A 217 13.46 5.03 2.96
C LEU A 217 12.10 4.36 3.16
N TYR A 218 11.75 3.42 2.30
CA TYR A 218 10.50 2.66 2.42
C TYR A 218 10.62 1.53 3.44
N GLN A 219 9.72 1.49 4.43
CA GLN A 219 9.76 0.48 5.50
C GLN A 219 9.68 -0.96 4.96
N ASP A 220 8.81 -1.23 3.98
CA ASP A 220 8.60 -2.55 3.38
C ASP A 220 9.78 -3.02 2.49
N LYS A 221 10.69 -2.10 2.15
CA LYS A 221 11.87 -2.38 1.33
C LYS A 221 13.15 -2.55 2.15
N LEU A 222 13.14 -2.31 3.47
CA LEU A 222 14.28 -2.66 4.34
C LEU A 222 14.31 -4.17 4.61
N LYS A 223 15.38 -4.84 4.18
CA LYS A 223 15.62 -6.27 4.44
C LYS A 223 17.07 -6.51 4.80
N VAL A 224 17.30 -7.26 5.88
CA VAL A 224 18.64 -7.68 6.32
C VAL A 224 18.76 -9.19 6.22
N ARG A 225 19.88 -9.67 5.67
CA ARG A 225 20.26 -11.09 5.65
C ARG A 225 21.68 -11.24 6.17
N VAL A 226 21.98 -12.36 6.80
CA VAL A 226 23.33 -12.71 7.25
C VAL A 226 23.82 -13.93 6.48
N GLY A 227 25.06 -13.86 5.99
CA GLY A 227 25.85 -14.95 5.46
C GLY A 227 26.97 -15.31 6.44
N GLY A 228 27.01 -16.56 6.86
CA GLY A 228 28.03 -17.10 7.76
C GLY A 228 27.64 -18.50 8.25
N GLU A 229 28.60 -19.42 8.35
CA GLU A 229 28.34 -20.78 8.86
C GLU A 229 27.92 -20.72 10.33
N GLY A 230 26.74 -21.27 10.66
CA GLY A 230 26.25 -21.36 12.02
C GLY A 230 25.73 -20.06 12.65
N VAL A 231 25.45 -19.00 11.85
CA VAL A 231 24.86 -17.75 12.35
C VAL A 231 23.53 -17.46 11.65
N ARG A 232 22.47 -17.28 12.43
CA ARG A 232 21.11 -16.99 11.96
C ARG A 232 20.57 -15.72 12.63
N LEU A 233 19.76 -14.97 11.89
CA LEU A 233 19.01 -13.85 12.46
C LEU A 233 17.82 -14.40 13.26
N GLY A 234 17.66 -13.93 14.49
CA GLY A 234 16.45 -14.10 15.28
C GLY A 234 15.35 -13.14 14.81
N LYS A 235 14.19 -13.22 15.45
CA LYS A 235 13.04 -12.35 15.12
C LYS A 235 13.37 -10.91 15.47
N TYR A 236 13.11 -10.00 14.54
CA TYR A 236 13.25 -8.56 14.74
C TYR A 236 12.00 -7.85 14.25
N GLU A 237 11.67 -6.76 14.93
CA GLU A 237 10.58 -5.87 14.55
C GLU A 237 11.17 -4.60 13.93
N LEU A 238 10.46 -4.08 12.94
CA LEU A 238 10.81 -2.80 12.32
C LEU A 238 10.34 -1.67 13.24
N PRO A 239 11.16 -0.62 13.47
CA PRO A 239 10.77 0.50 14.31
C PRO A 239 9.57 1.27 13.70
N PRO A 240 8.83 2.06 14.49
CA PRO A 240 7.70 2.84 13.98
C PRO A 240 8.16 3.79 12.86
N ALA A 241 7.40 3.82 11.76
CA ALA A 241 7.67 4.61 10.57
C ALA A 241 6.67 5.78 10.45
N ASP A 242 7.06 6.83 9.74
CA ASP A 242 6.17 7.94 9.40
C ASP A 242 5.23 7.54 8.25
N ILE A 243 4.00 8.06 8.25
CA ILE A 243 3.01 7.79 7.20
C ILE A 243 3.04 8.91 6.16
N LYS A 244 3.37 8.57 4.91
CA LYS A 244 3.17 9.44 3.75
C LYS A 244 1.82 9.09 3.12
N LYS A 245 0.86 10.00 3.24
CA LYS A 245 -0.52 9.81 2.77
C LYS A 245 -0.66 10.05 1.26
N ASP A 246 -1.73 9.49 0.68
CA ASP A 246 -2.20 9.77 -0.68
C ASP A 246 -1.12 9.62 -1.78
N SER A 247 -0.17 8.69 -1.58
CA SER A 247 0.90 8.45 -2.56
C SER A 247 0.46 7.45 -3.63
N ILE A 248 0.86 7.66 -4.89
CA ILE A 248 0.58 6.74 -5.99
C ILE A 248 1.53 5.55 -5.93
N LYS A 249 1.13 4.46 -5.28
CA LYS A 249 1.93 3.24 -5.12
C LYS A 249 2.45 2.68 -6.46
N PRO A 250 3.49 1.83 -6.44
CA PRO A 250 4.03 1.18 -7.65
C PRO A 250 2.99 0.43 -8.50
N ASP A 251 1.91 -0.06 -7.89
CA ASP A 251 0.78 -0.70 -8.58
C ASP A 251 -0.19 0.30 -9.25
N GLY A 252 0.11 1.61 -9.15
CA GLY A 252 -0.70 2.70 -9.64
C GLY A 252 -1.87 3.08 -8.71
N THR A 253 -2.08 2.41 -7.58
CA THR A 253 -3.16 2.77 -6.66
C THR A 253 -2.76 3.93 -5.75
N ILE A 254 -3.72 4.76 -5.36
CA ILE A 254 -3.46 5.82 -4.36
C ILE A 254 -3.59 5.19 -2.97
N GLY A 255 -2.60 5.40 -2.11
CA GLY A 255 -2.71 5.04 -0.70
C GLY A 255 -1.48 5.35 0.12
N ASP A 256 -1.59 5.08 1.41
CA ASP A 256 -0.56 5.41 2.40
C ASP A 256 0.67 4.51 2.26
N VAL A 257 1.85 5.11 2.45
CA VAL A 257 3.15 4.43 2.41
C VAL A 257 3.96 4.77 3.66
N LEU A 258 4.56 3.74 4.27
CA LEU A 258 5.36 3.87 5.50
C LEU A 258 6.82 4.15 5.15
N VAL A 259 7.36 5.24 5.71
CA VAL A 259 8.68 5.76 5.37
C VAL A 259 9.48 6.15 6.61
N TYR A 260 10.81 6.09 6.50
CA TYR A 260 11.74 6.56 7.53
C TYR A 260 12.46 7.81 7.07
N HIS A 261 12.60 8.78 7.99
CA HIS A 261 13.37 10.00 7.81
C HIS A 261 14.54 10.09 8.81
N ARG A 262 15.62 10.77 8.41
CA ARG A 262 16.84 11.06 9.21
C ARG A 262 17.67 9.84 9.59
N GLN A 263 17.09 8.88 10.31
CA GLN A 263 17.79 7.67 10.72
C GLN A 263 16.81 6.52 10.99
N VAL A 264 17.27 5.30 10.74
CA VAL A 264 16.57 4.09 11.18
C VAL A 264 17.58 3.09 11.75
N GLU A 265 17.25 2.52 12.91
CA GLU A 265 18.06 1.56 13.65
C GLU A 265 17.29 0.26 13.81
N LEU A 266 17.84 -0.85 13.30
CA LEU A 266 17.31 -2.19 13.47
C LEU A 266 18.19 -2.95 14.46
N ARG A 267 17.57 -3.43 15.55
CA ARG A 267 18.19 -4.32 16.53
C ARG A 267 17.73 -5.74 16.26
N ILE A 268 18.64 -6.58 15.77
CA ILE A 268 18.32 -7.94 15.36
C ILE A 268 19.07 -8.92 16.25
N PRO A 269 18.38 -9.76 17.04
CA PRO A 269 19.05 -10.79 17.82
C PRO A 269 19.76 -11.79 16.89
N LEU A 270 20.97 -12.22 17.26
CA LEU A 270 21.74 -13.22 16.53
C LEU A 270 21.67 -14.57 17.26
N ILE A 271 21.33 -15.62 16.54
CA ILE A 271 21.40 -17.01 16.99
C ILE A 271 22.70 -17.59 16.44
N ARG A 272 23.62 -17.96 17.32
CA ARG A 272 24.95 -18.45 16.98
C ARG A 272 25.11 -19.87 17.46
N ASP A 273 25.52 -20.77 16.55
CA ASP A 273 25.89 -22.14 16.88
C ASP A 273 27.36 -22.20 17.38
N ASN A 274 28.18 -21.21 16.99
CA ASN A 274 29.56 -21.05 17.44
C ASN A 274 29.75 -19.73 18.24
N MET A 275 30.25 -19.86 19.47
CA MET A 275 30.46 -18.76 20.42
C MET A 275 31.85 -18.13 20.33
N ALA A 276 32.75 -18.64 19.47
CA ALA A 276 34.06 -18.05 19.21
C ALA A 276 33.95 -16.71 18.46
N ALA A 277 35.01 -15.91 18.44
CA ALA A 277 35.04 -14.71 17.61
C ALA A 277 34.92 -15.11 16.12
N THR A 278 33.99 -14.51 15.38
CA THR A 278 33.72 -14.88 13.98
C THR A 278 33.31 -13.65 13.19
N GLU A 279 33.79 -13.53 11.95
CA GLU A 279 33.37 -12.47 11.03
C GLU A 279 32.18 -12.97 10.19
N ILE A 280 31.13 -12.16 10.09
CA ILE A 280 29.94 -12.46 9.29
C ILE A 280 29.74 -11.41 8.20
N GLU A 281 29.11 -11.82 7.10
CA GLU A 281 28.67 -10.91 6.05
C GLU A 281 27.19 -10.56 6.25
N VAL A 282 26.89 -9.26 6.34
CA VAL A 282 25.53 -8.74 6.47
C VAL A 282 25.13 -8.10 5.16
N LEU A 283 24.15 -8.68 4.47
CA LEU A 283 23.56 -8.11 3.26
C LEU A 283 22.35 -7.24 3.64
N ALA A 284 22.53 -5.93 3.58
CA ALA A 284 21.47 -4.93 3.74
C ALA A 284 20.88 -4.56 2.37
N SER A 285 19.59 -4.85 2.17
CA SER A 285 18.81 -4.42 1.00
C SER A 285 17.85 -3.31 1.42
N TYR A 286 17.82 -2.21 0.67
CA TYR A 286 16.98 -1.05 0.98
C TYR A 286 16.65 -0.26 -0.29
N GLN A 287 15.57 0.53 -0.23
CA GLN A 287 15.18 1.43 -1.31
C GLN A 287 14.53 2.67 -0.71
N GLY A 288 14.74 3.81 -1.36
CA GLY A 288 14.14 5.07 -0.95
C GLY A 288 14.00 6.05 -2.11
N CYS A 289 13.37 7.18 -1.82
CA CYS A 289 13.20 8.27 -2.78
C CYS A 289 13.56 9.60 -2.10
N ALA A 290 13.84 10.62 -2.91
CA ALA A 290 13.93 12.00 -2.49
C ALA A 290 12.52 12.63 -2.48
N GLU A 291 12.29 13.57 -1.57
CA GLU A 291 11.04 14.34 -1.49
C GLU A 291 10.83 15.26 -2.70
N ARG A 292 11.87 15.49 -3.49
CA ARG A 292 11.85 16.28 -4.73
C ARG A 292 11.36 15.50 -5.95
N GLY A 293 10.67 14.38 -5.74
CA GLY A 293 10.09 13.63 -6.85
C GLY A 293 11.02 12.64 -7.55
N ILE A 294 12.13 12.21 -6.93
CA ILE A 294 13.12 11.28 -7.53
C ILE A 294 13.16 9.98 -6.73
N CYS A 295 13.24 8.83 -7.39
CA CYS A 295 13.33 7.53 -6.73
C CYS A 295 14.63 6.79 -7.03
N TYR A 296 15.37 6.42 -5.98
CA TYR A 296 16.62 5.69 -6.13
C TYR A 296 16.36 4.21 -6.46
N PRO A 297 17.18 3.61 -7.34
CA PRO A 297 17.11 2.18 -7.63
C PRO A 297 17.31 1.32 -6.36
N PRO A 298 16.75 0.09 -6.31
CA PRO A 298 16.96 -0.82 -5.18
C PRO A 298 18.44 -1.08 -4.90
N GLN A 299 18.89 -0.81 -3.67
CA GLN A 299 20.28 -0.92 -3.25
C GLN A 299 20.53 -2.22 -2.47
N LYS A 300 21.71 -2.81 -2.69
CA LYS A 300 22.23 -3.95 -1.91
C LYS A 300 23.65 -3.64 -1.47
N LYS A 301 23.90 -3.60 -0.15
CA LYS A 301 25.23 -3.41 0.43
C LYS A 301 25.58 -4.58 1.32
N THR A 302 26.75 -5.17 1.06
CA THR A 302 27.34 -6.19 1.94
C THR A 302 28.28 -5.50 2.91
N LEU A 303 28.05 -5.69 4.20
CA LEU A 303 28.84 -5.15 5.31
C LEU A 303 29.50 -6.32 6.04
N ARG A 304 30.77 -6.19 6.40
CA ARG A 304 31.47 -7.18 7.22
C ARG A 304 31.39 -6.76 8.68
N VAL A 305 30.93 -7.66 9.54
CA VAL A 305 30.74 -7.41 10.97
C VAL A 305 31.51 -8.46 11.76
N ALA A 306 32.43 -8.00 12.60
CA ALA A 306 33.15 -8.86 13.53
C ALA A 306 32.27 -9.13 14.75
N LEU A 307 31.97 -10.41 15.01
CA LEU A 307 31.26 -10.83 16.22
C LEU A 307 32.27 -11.16 17.31
N PRO A 308 32.22 -10.50 18.49
CA PRO A 308 33.07 -10.87 19.61
C PRO A 308 32.75 -12.29 20.10
N ALA A 309 33.73 -12.92 20.76
CA ALA A 309 33.52 -14.19 21.45
C ALA A 309 32.55 -13.98 22.62
N ILE A 310 31.65 -14.93 22.83
CA ILE A 310 30.71 -14.91 23.96
C ILE A 310 31.21 -15.94 24.97
N ASP A 311 31.77 -15.47 26.08
CA ASP A 311 32.19 -16.35 27.17
C ASP A 311 30.98 -17.02 27.82
N ALA A 312 30.99 -18.36 27.89
CA ALA A 312 29.94 -19.18 28.48
C ALA A 312 29.90 -19.13 30.03
N SER A 313 30.50 -18.12 30.67
CA SER A 313 30.68 -18.05 32.12
C SER A 313 30.05 -16.84 32.81
N SER A 314 29.13 -16.12 32.15
CA SER A 314 28.29 -15.09 32.80
C SER A 314 26.80 -15.48 32.89
N SER A 315 26.52 -16.77 33.09
CA SER A 315 25.24 -17.23 33.64
C SER A 315 25.30 -17.16 35.18
N GLY A 316 25.00 -16.00 35.75
CA GLY A 316 24.84 -15.86 37.20
C GLY A 316 24.84 -14.43 37.74
N GLY A 317 23.65 -13.80 37.78
CA GLY A 317 23.27 -12.84 38.82
C GLY A 317 23.64 -11.37 38.63
N ALA A 318 22.67 -10.57 38.18
CA ALA A 318 22.23 -9.34 38.87
C ALA A 318 20.99 -8.79 38.14
N ALA A 319 19.81 -9.17 38.62
CA ALA A 319 18.60 -8.41 38.35
C ALA A 319 18.75 -7.04 39.02
N PRO A 320 18.55 -5.91 38.33
CA PRO A 320 18.23 -4.67 39.00
C PRO A 320 16.83 -4.82 39.60
N GLU A 321 16.84 -4.80 40.92
CA GLU A 321 15.73 -4.67 41.84
C GLU A 321 14.63 -3.74 41.32
N ALA A 322 13.45 -4.31 41.13
CA ALA A 322 12.21 -3.55 40.95
C ALA A 322 11.84 -2.89 42.28
N PRO A 323 11.47 -1.59 42.32
CA PRO A 323 10.70 -1.05 43.41
C PRO A 323 9.28 -1.64 43.37
N ALA A 324 8.80 -2.05 44.54
CA ALA A 324 7.47 -2.61 44.81
C ALA A 324 6.32 -1.57 44.62
N PRO A 325 5.05 -2.01 44.66
CA PRO A 325 3.97 -1.49 43.82
C PRO A 325 3.17 -0.32 44.44
N SER A 326 2.66 0.55 43.57
CA SER A 326 1.44 1.34 43.81
C SER A 326 0.38 0.97 42.77
N THR A 327 -0.81 0.65 43.28
CA THR A 327 -2.05 0.23 42.61
C THR A 327 -2.64 1.35 41.73
N PRO A 328 -3.64 1.07 40.88
CA PRO A 328 -3.55 0.95 39.43
C PRO A 328 -4.07 2.18 38.68
N ALA A 329 -3.38 2.58 37.61
CA ALA A 329 -3.97 3.43 36.57
C ALA A 329 -4.26 2.55 35.35
N GLU A 330 -5.54 2.47 35.04
CA GLU A 330 -6.18 1.79 33.92
C GLU A 330 -5.52 2.18 32.58
N PRO A 331 -5.09 1.22 31.74
CA PRO A 331 -4.70 1.51 30.36
C PRO A 331 -5.90 1.38 29.43
N GLU A 332 -6.37 2.52 28.92
CA GLU A 332 -7.19 2.62 27.70
C GLU A 332 -6.30 2.90 26.47
N PRO A 333 -6.79 2.66 25.25
CA PRO A 333 -6.13 1.76 24.29
C PRO A 333 -5.23 2.47 23.27
N ALA A 334 -4.14 1.80 22.91
CA ALA A 334 -3.35 2.13 21.73
C ALA A 334 -4.18 1.87 20.46
N THR A 335 -4.33 2.91 19.65
CA THR A 335 -5.06 2.91 18.39
C THR A 335 -4.27 2.12 17.34
N ALA A 336 -4.59 0.83 17.22
CA ALA A 336 -4.18 0.00 16.09
C ALA A 336 -4.96 0.41 14.82
N VAL A 337 -4.24 0.60 13.70
CA VAL A 337 -4.82 0.75 12.35
C VAL A 337 -4.00 -0.11 11.36
N PRO A 338 -4.58 -0.50 10.22
CA PRO A 338 -4.75 -1.90 9.85
C PRO A 338 -3.46 -2.49 9.23
N ALA A 339 -2.96 -3.59 9.79
CA ALA A 339 -2.07 -4.45 8.99
C ALA A 339 -2.91 -5.07 7.86
N SER A 340 -2.26 -5.61 6.82
CA SER A 340 -3.00 -6.44 5.87
C SER A 340 -3.77 -7.50 6.66
N GLU A 341 -4.99 -7.87 6.23
CA GLU A 341 -5.79 -8.87 6.95
C GLU A 341 -5.01 -10.18 7.17
N GLN A 342 -4.02 -10.45 6.31
CA GLN A 342 -3.05 -11.55 6.45
C GLN A 342 -2.04 -11.33 7.57
N ASP A 343 -1.44 -10.16 7.67
CA ASP A 343 -0.43 -9.85 8.68
C ASP A 343 -1.04 -9.70 10.08
N GLN A 344 -2.25 -9.14 10.16
CA GLN A 344 -3.06 -9.12 11.39
C GLN A 344 -3.38 -10.53 11.87
N LEU A 345 -3.90 -11.35 10.96
CA LEU A 345 -4.23 -12.75 11.25
C LEU A 345 -2.97 -13.54 11.67
N PHE A 346 -1.86 -13.34 10.96
CA PHE A 346 -0.58 -13.96 11.31
C PHE A 346 -0.07 -13.51 12.69
N ALA A 347 -0.14 -12.22 13.00
CA ALA A 347 0.27 -11.68 14.29
C ALA A 347 -0.60 -12.21 15.44
N GLU A 348 -1.91 -12.34 15.22
CA GLU A 348 -2.85 -12.87 16.21
C GLU A 348 -2.64 -14.37 16.45
N LEU A 349 -2.43 -15.16 15.39
CA LEU A 349 -2.05 -16.58 15.51
C LEU A 349 -0.69 -16.78 16.19
N HIS A 350 0.25 -15.86 15.96
CA HIS A 350 1.59 -15.94 16.53
C HIS A 350 1.66 -15.45 17.99
N GLY A 351 0.80 -14.52 18.39
CA GLY A 351 0.64 -14.08 19.79
C GLY A 351 -0.23 -15.01 20.63
N ALA A 352 -1.07 -15.83 20.00
CA ALA A 352 -1.90 -16.81 20.66
C ALA A 352 -1.07 -18.01 21.18
N GLY A 353 -1.35 -18.46 22.42
CA GLY A 353 -0.76 -19.71 22.93
C GLY A 353 -1.17 -20.92 22.08
N PHE A 354 -0.41 -22.03 22.15
CA PHE A 354 -0.62 -23.24 21.31
C PHE A 354 -2.09 -23.66 21.15
N TRP A 355 -2.82 -23.81 22.27
CA TRP A 355 -4.23 -24.19 22.25
C TRP A 355 -5.15 -23.15 21.61
N ALA A 356 -4.85 -21.86 21.80
CA ALA A 356 -5.58 -20.76 21.20
C ALA A 356 -5.34 -20.73 19.68
N ALA A 357 -4.10 -20.94 19.21
CA ALA A 357 -3.80 -21.06 17.78
C ALA A 357 -4.54 -22.24 17.11
N LEU A 358 -4.66 -23.38 17.81
CA LEU A 358 -5.44 -24.53 17.34
C LEU A 358 -6.95 -24.22 17.23
N LEU A 359 -7.52 -23.56 18.25
CA LEU A 359 -8.93 -23.16 18.23
C LEU A 359 -9.23 -22.09 17.18
N LEU A 360 -8.34 -21.12 17.02
CA LEU A 360 -8.42 -20.11 15.97
C LEU A 360 -8.36 -20.76 14.59
N SER A 361 -7.44 -21.69 14.36
CA SER A 361 -7.36 -22.43 13.11
C SER A 361 -8.64 -23.18 12.76
N LEU A 362 -9.24 -23.86 13.74
CA LEU A 362 -10.55 -24.50 13.58
C LEU A 362 -11.65 -23.47 13.25
N GLY A 363 -11.65 -22.32 13.91
CA GLY A 363 -12.59 -21.22 13.67
C GLY A 363 -12.46 -20.62 12.27
N PHE A 364 -11.24 -20.36 11.80
CA PHE A 364 -11.01 -19.89 10.43
C PHE A 364 -11.36 -20.93 9.39
N GLY A 365 -11.08 -22.22 9.64
CA GLY A 365 -11.54 -23.30 8.79
C GLY A 365 -13.07 -23.35 8.69
N LEU A 366 -13.77 -23.16 9.81
CA LEU A 366 -15.23 -23.09 9.85
C LEU A 366 -15.77 -21.88 9.08
N LEU A 367 -15.13 -20.71 9.18
CA LEU A 367 -15.50 -19.52 8.41
C LEU A 367 -15.32 -19.75 6.91
N VAL A 368 -14.20 -20.37 6.50
CA VAL A 368 -13.92 -20.72 5.11
C VAL A 368 -14.91 -21.76 4.56
N ALA A 369 -15.49 -22.60 5.43
CA ALA A 369 -16.54 -23.55 5.05
C ALA A 369 -17.80 -22.88 4.48
N PHE A 370 -18.06 -21.62 4.85
CA PHE A 370 -19.21 -20.84 4.34
C PHE A 370 -18.90 -20.10 3.03
N THR A 371 -17.71 -20.27 2.46
CA THR A 371 -17.35 -19.65 1.18
C THR A 371 -18.09 -20.31 0.00
N ALA A 372 -18.23 -19.53 -1.08
CA ALA A 372 -18.92 -19.96 -2.30
C ALA A 372 -18.32 -21.23 -2.93
N CYS A 373 -17.06 -21.56 -2.61
CA CYS A 373 -16.31 -22.69 -3.14
C CYS A 373 -16.69 -24.03 -2.50
N MET A 374 -17.22 -24.01 -1.28
CA MET A 374 -17.59 -25.22 -0.53
C MET A 374 -19.07 -25.60 -0.73
N TYR A 375 -19.89 -24.63 -1.09
CA TYR A 375 -21.32 -24.85 -1.33
C TYR A 375 -21.62 -25.93 -2.40
N PRO A 376 -20.90 -26.00 -3.54
CA PRO A 376 -21.09 -27.04 -4.55
C PRO A 376 -20.76 -28.45 -4.07
N MET A 377 -20.09 -28.61 -2.93
CA MET A 377 -19.72 -29.92 -2.37
C MET A 377 -20.84 -30.54 -1.52
N ILE A 378 -21.74 -29.72 -0.96
CA ILE A 378 -22.89 -30.19 -0.18
C ILE A 378 -23.80 -31.10 -1.03
N PRO A 379 -24.17 -30.73 -2.28
CA PRO A 379 -24.96 -31.59 -3.16
C PRO A 379 -24.23 -32.85 -3.60
N ILE A 380 -22.90 -32.80 -3.75
CA ILE A 380 -22.08 -33.97 -4.12
C ILE A 380 -22.15 -35.01 -3.00
N LEU A 381 -21.87 -34.62 -1.76
CA LEU A 381 -22.02 -35.49 -0.59
C LEU A 381 -23.45 -35.98 -0.43
N THR A 382 -24.43 -35.11 -0.60
CA THR A 382 -25.85 -35.46 -0.54
C THR A 382 -26.21 -36.51 -1.58
N SER A 383 -25.72 -36.38 -2.83
CA SER A 383 -25.95 -37.35 -3.90
C SER A 383 -25.21 -38.67 -3.68
N LEU A 384 -24.03 -38.63 -3.07
CA LEU A 384 -23.22 -39.80 -2.75
C LEU A 384 -23.84 -40.60 -1.59
N ILE A 385 -24.40 -39.90 -0.59
CA ILE A 385 -25.09 -40.48 0.56
C ILE A 385 -26.48 -40.99 0.13
N MET A 386 -27.26 -40.22 -0.64
CA MET A 386 -28.60 -40.62 -1.12
C MET A 386 -28.56 -41.67 -2.24
N GLY A 387 -27.44 -41.77 -2.97
CA GLY A 387 -27.23 -42.78 -4.01
C GLY A 387 -27.13 -44.23 -3.48
N GLN A 388 -27.08 -44.43 -2.16
CA GLN A 388 -26.90 -45.74 -1.51
C GLN A 388 -28.19 -46.56 -1.28
N GLY A 389 -29.33 -46.17 -1.86
CA GLY A 389 -30.57 -46.93 -1.71
C GLY A 389 -31.25 -46.77 -0.34
N THR A 390 -32.45 -47.34 -0.21
CA THR A 390 -33.57 -46.82 0.60
C THR A 390 -33.45 -46.82 2.13
N LYS A 391 -32.29 -47.13 2.75
CA LYS A 391 -32.11 -47.07 4.22
C LYS A 391 -30.69 -46.71 4.64
N VAL A 392 -30.29 -45.45 4.44
CA VAL A 392 -29.04 -44.93 5.03
C VAL A 392 -29.29 -44.61 6.50
N THR A 393 -28.59 -45.29 7.42
CA THR A 393 -28.64 -44.95 8.85
C THR A 393 -27.84 -43.67 9.11
N PRO A 394 -28.27 -42.79 10.04
CA PRO A 394 -27.56 -41.54 10.34
C PRO A 394 -26.11 -41.80 10.79
N PHE A 395 -25.86 -42.94 11.44
CA PHE A 395 -24.51 -43.36 11.83
C PHE A 395 -23.59 -43.63 10.62
N ARG A 396 -24.11 -44.26 9.55
CA ARG A 396 -23.33 -44.52 8.34
C ARG A 396 -23.08 -43.24 7.54
N ALA A 397 -24.05 -42.32 7.50
CA ALA A 397 -23.86 -41.00 6.88
C ALA A 397 -22.79 -40.17 7.62
N PHE A 398 -22.76 -40.24 8.96
CA PHE A 398 -21.71 -39.64 9.77
C PHE A 398 -20.33 -40.26 9.51
N GLU A 399 -20.23 -41.59 9.45
CA GLU A 399 -18.96 -42.30 9.18
C GLU A 399 -18.37 -41.92 7.81
N LEU A 400 -19.21 -41.82 6.78
CA LEU A 400 -18.78 -41.38 5.44
C LEU A 400 -18.36 -39.91 5.43
N SER A 401 -19.10 -39.05 6.13
CA SER A 401 -18.75 -37.63 6.25
C SER A 401 -17.44 -37.43 7.03
N LEU A 402 -17.18 -38.27 8.04
CA LEU A 402 -15.92 -38.30 8.79
C LEU A 402 -14.75 -38.73 7.92
N ALA A 403 -14.93 -39.77 7.10
CA ALA A 403 -13.93 -40.20 6.14
C ALA A 403 -13.56 -39.10 5.15
N TYR A 404 -14.59 -38.41 4.62
CA TYR A 404 -14.43 -37.27 3.72
C TYR A 404 -13.64 -36.12 4.37
N THR A 405 -14.07 -35.68 5.55
CA THR A 405 -13.43 -34.60 6.30
C THR A 405 -11.99 -34.94 6.67
N GLN A 406 -11.71 -36.18 7.05
CA GLN A 406 -10.35 -36.61 7.36
C GLN A 406 -9.45 -36.64 6.12
N GLY A 407 -9.98 -36.96 4.94
CA GLY A 407 -9.26 -36.83 3.67
C GLY A 407 -8.83 -35.39 3.40
N ILE A 408 -9.73 -34.42 3.63
CA ILE A 408 -9.41 -32.99 3.53
C ILE A 408 -8.36 -32.58 4.59
N ALA A 409 -8.58 -32.96 5.85
CA ALA A 409 -7.72 -32.59 6.96
C ALA A 409 -6.29 -33.14 6.82
N ILE A 410 -6.12 -34.39 6.37
CA ILE A 410 -4.80 -34.98 6.12
C ILE A 410 -4.10 -34.26 4.97
N THR A 411 -4.82 -33.87 3.92
CA THR A 411 -4.24 -33.17 2.77
C THR A 411 -3.72 -31.78 3.18
N TYR A 412 -4.51 -31.00 3.93
CA TYR A 412 -4.04 -29.72 4.45
C TYR A 412 -2.93 -29.89 5.49
N GLY A 413 -3.02 -30.91 6.36
CA GLY A 413 -1.93 -31.26 7.28
C GLY A 413 -0.62 -31.55 6.55
N ALA A 414 -0.67 -32.32 5.45
CA ALA A 414 0.48 -32.60 4.60
C ALA A 414 1.03 -31.34 3.91
N LEU A 415 0.15 -30.45 3.44
CA LEU A 415 0.53 -29.11 2.96
C LEU A 415 1.23 -28.29 4.05
N GLY A 416 0.74 -28.33 5.29
CA GLY A 416 1.37 -27.68 6.44
C GLY A 416 2.77 -28.20 6.74
N VAL A 417 2.96 -29.53 6.72
CA VAL A 417 4.29 -30.15 6.87
C VAL A 417 5.21 -29.77 5.71
N ALA A 418 4.70 -29.81 4.48
CA ALA A 418 5.47 -29.39 3.31
C ALA A 418 5.91 -27.91 3.44
N MET A 419 5.04 -27.03 3.95
CA MET A 419 5.39 -25.63 4.18
C MET A 419 6.33 -25.43 5.36
N ALA A 420 6.24 -26.20 6.43
CA ALA A 420 7.23 -26.20 7.52
C ALA A 420 8.63 -26.65 7.05
N LEU A 421 8.70 -27.59 6.10
CA LEU A 421 9.96 -28.05 5.50
C LEU A 421 10.52 -27.05 4.48
N VAL A 422 9.68 -26.50 3.60
CA VAL A 422 10.10 -25.61 2.51
C VAL A 422 10.26 -24.16 2.99
N GLY A 423 9.55 -23.75 4.04
CA GLY A 423 9.55 -22.40 4.63
C GLY A 423 10.93 -21.93 5.11
N LYS A 424 11.85 -22.85 5.39
CA LYS A 424 13.25 -22.54 5.69
C LYS A 424 14.08 -22.13 4.47
N SER A 425 13.60 -22.33 3.24
CA SER A 425 14.43 -22.24 2.03
C SER A 425 13.99 -21.23 0.97
N LEU A 426 12.70 -20.87 0.81
CA LEU A 426 12.29 -20.01 -0.32
C LEU A 426 11.04 -19.15 -0.04
N GLY A 427 11.05 -17.90 -0.54
CA GLY A 427 9.94 -16.95 -0.49
C GLY A 427 8.79 -17.30 -1.45
N ILE A 428 8.08 -18.41 -1.14
CA ILE A 428 6.96 -18.98 -1.91
C ILE A 428 5.86 -17.95 -2.21
N GLN A 429 5.69 -16.93 -1.36
CA GLN A 429 4.70 -15.87 -1.54
C GLN A 429 4.89 -15.09 -2.85
N SER A 430 6.13 -14.97 -3.36
CA SER A 430 6.40 -14.38 -4.67
C SER A 430 6.17 -15.35 -5.84
N ALA A 431 6.29 -16.65 -5.61
CA ALA A 431 6.14 -17.68 -6.63
C ALA A 431 4.67 -17.96 -6.98
N LEU A 432 3.79 -17.98 -5.97
CA LEU A 432 2.35 -18.21 -6.16
C LEU A 432 1.62 -17.05 -6.88
N GLN A 433 2.23 -15.86 -6.93
CA GLN A 433 1.70 -14.70 -7.62
C GLN A 433 2.26 -14.52 -9.04
N THR A 434 3.06 -15.47 -9.54
CA THR A 434 3.59 -15.39 -10.90
C THR A 434 2.49 -15.58 -11.94
N PRO A 435 2.52 -14.84 -13.08
CA PRO A 435 1.50 -14.95 -14.14
C PRO A 435 1.26 -16.39 -14.63
N TRP A 436 2.31 -17.23 -14.61
CA TRP A 436 2.24 -18.62 -15.03
C TRP A 436 1.37 -19.51 -14.13
N VAL A 437 1.20 -19.16 -12.85
CA VAL A 437 0.30 -19.87 -11.92
C VAL A 437 -1.09 -19.26 -11.93
N LEU A 438 -1.18 -17.94 -12.06
CA LEU A 438 -2.43 -17.19 -12.02
C LEU A 438 -3.33 -17.51 -13.24
N VAL A 439 -2.76 -17.50 -14.46
CA VAL A 439 -3.51 -17.76 -15.71
C VAL A 439 -4.22 -19.13 -15.72
N PRO A 440 -3.55 -20.27 -15.43
CA PRO A 440 -4.23 -21.56 -15.39
C PRO A 440 -5.28 -21.64 -14.26
N SER A 441 -5.07 -20.94 -13.14
CA SER A 441 -6.08 -20.87 -12.07
C SER A 441 -7.33 -20.12 -12.53
N ILE A 442 -7.19 -19.00 -13.24
CA ILE A 442 -8.31 -18.26 -13.83
C ILE A 442 -9.07 -19.14 -14.83
N ILE A 443 -8.37 -19.86 -15.72
CA ILE A 443 -8.99 -20.77 -16.69
C ILE A 443 -9.79 -21.86 -15.97
N LEU A 444 -9.23 -22.44 -14.90
CA LEU A 444 -9.92 -23.43 -14.08
C LEU A 444 -11.19 -22.87 -13.45
N PHE A 445 -11.15 -21.66 -12.86
CA PHE A 445 -12.32 -21.01 -12.28
C PHE A 445 -13.42 -20.74 -13.31
N VAL A 446 -13.05 -20.26 -14.50
CA VAL A 446 -14.00 -20.05 -15.60
C VAL A 446 -14.63 -21.38 -16.04
N ALA A 447 -13.82 -22.44 -16.20
CA ALA A 447 -14.32 -23.77 -16.54
C ALA A 447 -15.29 -24.32 -15.48
N LEU A 448 -14.97 -24.20 -14.20
CA LEU A 448 -15.85 -24.63 -13.11
C LEU A 448 -17.15 -23.81 -13.05
N ALA A 449 -17.08 -22.50 -13.29
CA ALA A 449 -18.26 -21.65 -13.37
C ALA A 449 -19.19 -22.06 -14.52
N LEU A 450 -18.64 -22.32 -15.72
CA LEU A 450 -19.42 -22.78 -16.87
C LEU A 450 -20.09 -24.15 -16.64
N SER A 451 -19.43 -25.03 -15.90
CA SER A 451 -20.01 -26.31 -15.43
C SER A 451 -21.19 -26.09 -14.46
N MET A 452 -21.09 -25.13 -13.54
CA MET A 452 -22.18 -24.77 -12.61
C MET A 452 -23.40 -24.16 -13.29
N PHE A 453 -23.20 -23.39 -14.38
CA PHE A 453 -24.30 -22.91 -15.23
C PHE A 453 -24.94 -24.01 -16.09
N GLY A 454 -24.35 -25.22 -16.10
CA GLY A 454 -24.89 -26.37 -16.82
C GLY A 454 -24.65 -26.35 -18.33
N PHE A 455 -23.73 -25.51 -18.83
CA PHE A 455 -23.36 -25.49 -20.27
C PHE A 455 -22.74 -26.81 -20.71
N TYR A 456 -21.98 -27.45 -19.83
CA TYR A 456 -21.49 -28.81 -19.99
C TYR A 456 -21.41 -29.48 -18.61
N GLN A 457 -21.77 -30.75 -18.54
CA GLN A 457 -21.41 -31.58 -17.40
C GLN A 457 -20.11 -32.30 -17.76
N ILE A 458 -19.09 -32.22 -16.90
CA ILE A 458 -17.88 -33.04 -17.03
C ILE A 458 -18.29 -34.50 -16.73
N GLN A 459 -18.94 -35.13 -17.69
CA GLN A 459 -19.28 -36.54 -17.64
C GLN A 459 -18.05 -37.31 -18.11
N ILE A 460 -17.49 -38.08 -17.19
CA ILE A 460 -16.41 -39.02 -17.49
C ILE A 460 -16.90 -39.90 -18.67
N PRO A 461 -16.06 -40.15 -19.70
CA PRO A 461 -16.45 -40.94 -20.87
C PRO A 461 -17.13 -42.25 -20.45
N THR A 462 -18.23 -42.62 -21.11
CA THR A 462 -19.08 -43.76 -20.72
C THR A 462 -18.32 -45.10 -20.66
N ALA A 463 -17.23 -45.23 -21.41
CA ALA A 463 -16.32 -46.39 -21.36
C ALA A 463 -15.52 -46.48 -20.04
N ILE A 464 -15.14 -45.34 -19.47
CA ILE A 464 -14.43 -45.25 -18.19
C ILE A 464 -15.44 -45.34 -17.05
N GLN A 465 -16.61 -44.68 -17.16
CA GLN A 465 -17.70 -44.83 -16.19
C GLN A 465 -18.18 -46.28 -16.09
N SER A 466 -18.38 -47.00 -17.19
CA SER A 466 -18.85 -48.39 -17.14
C SER A 466 -17.81 -49.33 -16.52
N ARG A 467 -16.51 -49.10 -16.75
CA ARG A 467 -15.43 -49.86 -16.11
C ARG A 467 -15.26 -49.52 -14.62
N LEU A 468 -15.29 -48.23 -14.27
CA LEU A 468 -15.28 -47.82 -12.86
C LEU A 468 -16.54 -48.28 -12.13
N ASN A 469 -17.71 -48.25 -12.77
CA ASN A 469 -18.94 -48.76 -12.19
C ASN A 469 -18.90 -50.28 -12.07
N ALA A 470 -18.28 -51.03 -12.99
CA ALA A 470 -18.08 -52.47 -12.82
C ALA A 470 -17.15 -52.77 -11.62
N LEU A 471 -16.03 -52.07 -11.50
CA LEU A 471 -15.11 -52.14 -10.34
C LEU A 471 -15.76 -51.66 -9.03
N SER A 472 -16.64 -50.65 -9.10
CA SER A 472 -17.37 -50.07 -7.98
C SER A 472 -18.67 -50.83 -7.63
N ASN A 473 -19.13 -51.75 -8.49
CA ASN A 473 -20.21 -52.68 -8.16
C ASN A 473 -19.65 -53.91 -7.43
N GLU A 474 -18.39 -54.29 -7.71
CA GLU A 474 -17.64 -55.27 -6.90
C GLU A 474 -17.17 -54.68 -5.55
N GLN A 475 -16.78 -53.40 -5.51
CA GLN A 475 -16.53 -52.66 -4.27
C GLN A 475 -17.79 -51.92 -3.82
N LYS A 476 -18.63 -52.55 -2.97
CA LYS A 476 -19.80 -51.94 -2.31
C LYS A 476 -19.71 -50.41 -2.22
N GLY A 477 -20.44 -49.72 -3.11
CA GLY A 477 -20.40 -48.26 -3.26
C GLY A 477 -20.59 -47.55 -1.92
N GLY A 478 -19.61 -46.73 -1.55
CA GLY A 478 -19.49 -46.07 -0.24
C GLY A 478 -18.55 -46.78 0.73
N SER A 479 -17.43 -47.29 0.22
CA SER A 479 -16.28 -47.60 1.07
C SER A 479 -15.74 -46.29 1.66
N VAL A 480 -15.46 -46.30 2.96
CA VAL A 480 -14.83 -45.21 3.72
C VAL A 480 -13.57 -44.71 2.99
N LEU A 481 -12.85 -45.63 2.33
CA LEU A 481 -11.66 -45.35 1.54
C LEU A 481 -11.95 -44.52 0.27
N GLY A 482 -12.99 -44.85 -0.50
CA GLY A 482 -13.34 -44.10 -1.72
C GLY A 482 -13.81 -42.68 -1.42
N VAL A 483 -14.56 -42.50 -0.33
CA VAL A 483 -15.01 -41.18 0.13
C VAL A 483 -13.85 -40.35 0.68
N GLY A 484 -12.91 -40.97 1.41
CA GLY A 484 -11.69 -40.31 1.86
C GLY A 484 -10.80 -39.84 0.71
N LEU A 485 -10.64 -40.64 -0.35
CA LEU A 485 -9.87 -40.26 -1.53
C LEU A 485 -10.49 -39.09 -2.29
N MET A 486 -11.83 -39.05 -2.39
CA MET A 486 -12.53 -37.89 -2.94
C MET A 486 -12.33 -36.63 -2.09
N GLY A 487 -12.22 -36.77 -0.76
CA GLY A 487 -11.84 -35.67 0.13
C GLY A 487 -10.45 -35.10 -0.20
N VAL A 488 -9.46 -35.94 -0.50
CA VAL A 488 -8.10 -35.51 -0.90
C VAL A 488 -8.13 -34.70 -2.20
N ILE A 489 -8.81 -35.22 -3.23
CA ILE A 489 -8.95 -34.54 -4.53
C ILE A 489 -9.66 -33.18 -4.35
N SER A 490 -10.68 -33.15 -3.50
CA SER A 490 -11.46 -31.93 -3.22
C SER A 490 -10.62 -30.87 -2.51
N ALA A 491 -9.77 -31.26 -1.55
CA ALA A 491 -8.86 -30.32 -0.87
C ALA A 491 -7.89 -29.64 -1.85
N LEU A 492 -7.42 -30.36 -2.87
CA LEU A 492 -6.53 -29.81 -3.89
C LEU A 492 -7.22 -28.74 -4.77
N ILE A 493 -8.51 -28.95 -5.07
CA ILE A 493 -9.33 -28.03 -5.86
C ILE A 493 -9.73 -26.79 -5.03
N VAL A 494 -9.94 -26.96 -3.72
CA VAL A 494 -10.34 -25.87 -2.81
C VAL A 494 -9.15 -25.02 -2.35
N GLY A 495 -7.90 -25.48 -2.52
CA GLY A 495 -6.69 -24.74 -2.18
C GLY A 495 -6.65 -23.29 -2.72
N PRO A 496 -6.85 -23.05 -4.02
CA PRO A 496 -6.88 -21.70 -4.61
C PRO A 496 -7.97 -20.79 -4.04
N CYS A 497 -9.02 -21.39 -3.47
CA CYS A 497 -10.19 -20.71 -2.93
C CYS A 497 -10.00 -20.22 -1.49
N GLY A 498 -8.95 -20.70 -0.79
CA GLY A 498 -8.65 -20.35 0.60
C GLY A 498 -8.16 -18.91 0.79
N GLY A 499 -7.87 -18.21 -0.31
CA GLY A 499 -7.64 -16.78 -0.33
C GLY A 499 -6.55 -16.31 0.64
N PRO A 500 -6.73 -15.13 1.26
CA PRO A 500 -5.75 -14.57 2.18
C PRO A 500 -5.58 -15.40 3.46
N VAL A 501 -6.67 -15.98 3.96
CA VAL A 501 -6.71 -16.76 5.22
C VAL A 501 -5.85 -18.02 5.14
N LEU A 502 -5.98 -18.79 4.06
CA LEU A 502 -5.15 -19.99 3.86
C LEU A 502 -3.68 -19.63 3.75
N LEU A 503 -3.34 -18.53 3.08
CA LEU A 503 -1.94 -18.07 2.96
C LEU A 503 -1.35 -17.67 4.32
N ALA A 504 -2.10 -16.94 5.15
CA ALA A 504 -1.65 -16.58 6.50
C ALA A 504 -1.44 -17.82 7.38
N MET A 505 -2.34 -18.80 7.25
CA MET A 505 -2.25 -20.10 7.92
C MET A 505 -1.05 -20.93 7.48
N LEU A 506 -0.77 -20.99 6.17
CA LEU A 506 0.41 -21.65 5.63
C LEU A 506 1.70 -20.92 6.02
N ALA A 507 1.68 -19.59 6.07
CA ALA A 507 2.81 -18.78 6.54
C ALA A 507 3.10 -19.03 8.03
N PHE A 508 2.06 -19.12 8.86
CA PHE A 508 2.20 -19.49 10.28
C PHE A 508 2.77 -20.91 10.43
N ALA A 509 2.26 -21.88 9.66
CA ALA A 509 2.80 -23.23 9.63
C ALA A 509 4.27 -23.26 9.17
N ALA A 510 4.66 -22.42 8.21
CA ALA A 510 6.05 -22.29 7.75
C ALA A 510 6.99 -21.67 8.80
N SER A 511 6.47 -20.84 9.70
CA SER A 511 7.23 -20.21 10.78
C SER A 511 7.40 -21.09 12.04
N SER A 512 6.71 -22.23 12.09
CA SER A 512 6.74 -23.16 13.22
C SER A 512 8.01 -24.01 13.19
N ASP A 513 8.78 -24.03 14.27
CA ASP A 513 10.02 -24.84 14.37
C ASP A 513 9.75 -26.37 14.44
N ASP A 514 8.52 -26.76 14.81
CA ASP A 514 8.09 -28.16 14.94
C ASP A 514 7.12 -28.56 13.81
N LEU A 515 7.47 -29.63 13.09
CA LEU A 515 6.67 -30.22 12.02
C LEU A 515 5.28 -30.66 12.52
N VAL A 516 5.19 -31.15 13.76
CA VAL A 516 3.93 -31.64 14.34
C VAL A 516 2.96 -30.48 14.58
N HIS A 517 3.48 -29.33 15.00
CA HIS A 517 2.69 -28.11 15.19
C HIS A 517 2.12 -27.60 13.86
N GLY A 518 2.96 -27.52 12.82
CA GLY A 518 2.50 -27.14 11.47
C GLY A 518 1.46 -28.11 10.89
N PHE A 519 1.62 -29.41 11.12
CA PHE A 519 0.63 -30.43 10.75
C PHE A 519 -0.70 -30.24 11.49
N LEU A 520 -0.66 -30.11 12.83
CA LEU A 520 -1.86 -30.02 13.67
C LEU A 520 -2.69 -28.80 13.33
N VAL A 521 -2.06 -27.64 13.16
CA VAL A 521 -2.77 -26.39 12.83
C VAL A 521 -3.49 -26.53 11.49
N MET A 522 -2.86 -27.09 10.46
CA MET A 522 -3.50 -27.27 9.15
C MET A 522 -4.50 -28.42 9.12
N TRP A 523 -4.28 -29.46 9.93
CA TRP A 523 -5.23 -30.56 10.09
C TRP A 523 -6.52 -30.07 10.78
N LEU A 524 -6.41 -29.23 11.81
CA LEU A 524 -7.56 -28.58 12.45
C LEU A 524 -8.26 -27.58 11.53
N PHE A 525 -7.52 -26.83 10.72
CA PHE A 525 -8.11 -25.97 9.68
C PHE A 525 -8.98 -26.77 8.71
N GLY A 526 -8.44 -27.86 8.15
CA GLY A 526 -9.18 -28.76 7.25
C GLY A 526 -10.37 -29.45 7.93
N THR A 527 -10.23 -29.81 9.21
CA THR A 527 -11.33 -30.35 10.02
C THR A 527 -12.43 -29.32 10.24
N GLY A 528 -12.08 -28.05 10.47
CA GLY A 528 -13.02 -26.94 10.61
C GLY A 528 -13.85 -26.73 9.34
N MET A 529 -13.21 -26.80 8.17
CA MET A 529 -13.91 -26.74 6.88
C MET A 529 -14.92 -27.89 6.67
N GLY A 530 -14.61 -29.08 7.19
CA GLY A 530 -15.50 -30.25 7.09
C GLY A 530 -16.57 -30.33 8.18
N LEU A 531 -16.52 -29.46 9.20
CA LEU A 531 -17.43 -29.51 10.34
C LEU A 531 -18.92 -29.31 9.94
N PRO A 532 -19.29 -28.36 9.05
CA PRO A 532 -20.67 -28.26 8.58
C PRO A 532 -21.17 -29.51 7.87
N LEU A 533 -20.28 -30.20 7.14
CA LEU A 533 -20.61 -31.46 6.47
C LEU A 533 -20.82 -32.59 7.48
N LEU A 534 -20.03 -32.66 8.56
CA LEU A 534 -20.23 -33.61 9.65
C LEU A 534 -21.58 -33.41 10.34
N VAL A 535 -21.96 -32.16 10.60
CA VAL A 535 -23.25 -31.80 11.20
C VAL A 535 -24.40 -32.21 10.27
N MET A 536 -24.30 -31.94 8.97
CA MET A 536 -25.31 -32.39 8.00
C MET A 536 -25.36 -33.91 7.84
N GLY A 537 -24.21 -34.59 7.89
CA GLY A 537 -24.13 -36.05 7.87
C GLY A 537 -24.74 -36.69 9.12
N ALA A 538 -24.49 -36.11 10.31
CA ALA A 538 -25.06 -36.55 11.58
C ALA A 538 -26.58 -36.30 11.67
N GLY A 539 -27.06 -35.18 11.10
CA GLY A 539 -28.49 -34.86 11.01
C GLY A 539 -29.28 -35.77 10.07
N GLY A 540 -28.61 -36.62 9.29
CA GLY A 540 -29.21 -37.53 8.33
C GLY A 540 -29.97 -36.78 7.21
N GLY A 541 -30.69 -37.53 6.37
CA GLY A 541 -31.52 -36.97 5.29
C GLY A 541 -32.69 -36.09 5.75
N ALA A 542 -32.84 -35.83 7.05
CA ALA A 542 -33.88 -34.99 7.63
C ALA A 542 -33.52 -33.48 7.61
N LEU A 543 -32.23 -33.14 7.69
CA LEU A 543 -31.76 -31.74 7.63
C LEU A 543 -31.47 -31.28 6.19
N LEU A 544 -31.33 -32.22 5.26
CA LEU A 544 -31.00 -31.95 3.87
C LEU A 544 -32.27 -31.65 3.06
N PRO A 545 -32.43 -30.43 2.51
CA PRO A 545 -33.57 -30.12 1.66
C PRO A 545 -33.55 -31.01 0.42
N LYS A 546 -34.73 -31.45 -0.03
CA LYS A 546 -34.86 -32.21 -1.28
C LYS A 546 -34.29 -31.38 -2.43
N ALA A 547 -33.49 -32.01 -3.30
CA ALA A 547 -33.01 -31.36 -4.52
C ALA A 547 -34.20 -30.81 -5.31
N GLY A 548 -34.22 -29.49 -5.54
CA GLY A 548 -35.29 -28.75 -6.19
C GLY A 548 -34.77 -27.44 -6.79
N SER A 549 -35.65 -26.55 -7.24
CA SER A 549 -35.29 -25.29 -7.94
C SER A 549 -34.38 -24.34 -7.14
N TRP A 550 -34.35 -24.47 -5.81
CA TRP A 550 -33.40 -23.75 -4.96
C TRP A 550 -31.95 -24.14 -5.27
N MET A 551 -31.68 -25.42 -5.57
CA MET A 551 -30.35 -25.91 -5.92
C MET A 551 -29.79 -25.21 -7.17
N ASP A 552 -30.63 -25.01 -8.18
CA ASP A 552 -30.24 -24.35 -9.42
C ASP A 552 -29.96 -22.86 -9.20
N THR A 553 -30.69 -22.24 -8.27
CA THR A 553 -30.45 -20.85 -7.86
C THR A 553 -29.08 -20.72 -7.21
N VAL A 554 -28.70 -21.67 -6.33
CA VAL A 554 -27.39 -21.59 -5.67
C VAL A 554 -26.24 -21.94 -6.61
N LYS A 555 -26.39 -22.92 -7.52
CA LYS A 555 -25.40 -23.18 -8.58
C LYS A 555 -25.15 -21.94 -9.44
N ALA A 556 -26.21 -21.27 -9.86
CA ALA A 556 -26.09 -20.04 -10.64
C ALA A 556 -25.38 -18.93 -9.83
N THR A 557 -25.71 -18.78 -8.55
CA THR A 557 -25.10 -17.77 -7.67
C THR A 557 -23.61 -18.07 -7.45
N GLY A 558 -23.27 -19.33 -7.18
CA GLY A 558 -21.88 -19.80 -7.03
C GLY A 558 -21.06 -19.61 -8.31
N GLY A 559 -21.63 -19.90 -9.47
CA GLY A 559 -21.00 -19.66 -10.77
C GLY A 559 -20.67 -18.18 -11.01
N VAL A 560 -21.57 -17.26 -10.64
CA VAL A 560 -21.33 -15.81 -10.74
C VAL A 560 -20.19 -15.37 -9.80
N ILE A 561 -20.17 -15.87 -8.56
CA ILE A 561 -19.09 -15.55 -7.60
C ILE A 561 -17.73 -16.09 -8.10
N MET A 562 -17.70 -17.29 -8.67
CA MET A 562 -16.48 -17.86 -9.28
C MET A 562 -15.96 -17.00 -10.44
N LEU A 563 -16.86 -16.51 -11.32
CA LEU A 563 -16.47 -15.58 -12.38
C LEU A 563 -15.99 -14.23 -11.82
N ALA A 564 -16.63 -13.70 -10.78
CA ALA A 564 -16.20 -12.46 -10.14
C ALA A 564 -14.78 -12.58 -9.56
N LEU A 565 -14.47 -13.69 -8.87
CA LEU A 565 -13.13 -13.96 -8.35
C LEU A 565 -12.10 -14.13 -9.48
N ALA A 566 -12.47 -14.80 -10.56
CA ALA A 566 -11.61 -14.94 -11.73
C ALA A 566 -11.29 -13.58 -12.37
N LEU A 567 -12.28 -12.68 -12.45
CA LEU A 567 -12.08 -11.30 -12.92
C LEU A 567 -11.20 -10.49 -11.96
N SER A 568 -11.38 -10.62 -10.65
CA SER A 568 -10.50 -9.96 -9.66
C SER A 568 -9.05 -10.43 -9.75
N PHE A 569 -8.80 -11.71 -10.06
CA PHE A 569 -7.44 -12.18 -10.35
C PHE A 569 -6.92 -11.62 -11.67
N LEU A 570 -7.78 -11.49 -12.69
CA LEU A 570 -7.41 -10.88 -13.96
C LEU A 570 -7.00 -9.40 -13.81
N GLU A 571 -7.65 -8.64 -12.92
CA GLU A 571 -7.28 -7.24 -12.60
C GLU A 571 -5.88 -7.10 -11.99
N ARG A 572 -5.43 -8.10 -11.23
CA ARG A 572 -4.09 -8.10 -10.62
C ARG A 572 -2.99 -8.40 -11.62
N MET A 573 -3.33 -8.95 -12.80
CA MET A 573 -2.37 -9.17 -13.87
C MET A 573 -2.02 -7.83 -14.50
N SER A 574 -0.73 -7.54 -14.68
CA SER A 574 -0.27 -6.19 -15.02
C SER A 574 -0.96 -5.61 -16.26
N PRO A 575 -1.16 -4.28 -16.33
CA PRO A 575 -1.88 -3.60 -17.43
C PRO A 575 -1.29 -3.87 -18.82
N THR A 576 -0.04 -4.34 -18.88
CA THR A 576 0.66 -4.74 -20.10
C THR A 576 -0.01 -5.92 -20.83
N TYR A 577 -0.63 -6.86 -20.10
CA TYR A 577 -1.21 -8.07 -20.71
C TYR A 577 -2.72 -7.96 -20.95
N VAL A 578 -3.43 -7.21 -20.10
CA VAL A 578 -4.89 -7.04 -20.21
C VAL A 578 -5.20 -5.56 -20.05
N PRO A 579 -5.73 -4.88 -21.08
CA PRO A 579 -6.10 -3.48 -20.97
C PRO A 579 -7.27 -3.34 -19.97
N THR A 580 -7.21 -2.32 -19.11
CA THR A 580 -8.23 -2.10 -18.07
C THR A 580 -9.65 -1.98 -18.63
N SER A 581 -9.79 -1.49 -19.87
CA SER A 581 -11.07 -1.42 -20.59
C SER A 581 -11.71 -2.79 -20.83
N LEU A 582 -10.91 -3.83 -21.10
CA LEU A 582 -11.42 -5.19 -21.28
C LEU A 582 -11.94 -5.75 -19.95
N VAL A 583 -11.25 -5.49 -18.85
CA VAL A 583 -11.67 -5.96 -17.53
C VAL A 583 -12.95 -5.28 -17.08
N MET A 584 -13.07 -3.97 -17.29
CA MET A 584 -14.31 -3.23 -17.03
C MET A 584 -15.49 -3.73 -17.88
N LEU A 585 -15.25 -4.08 -19.16
CA LEU A 585 -16.26 -4.66 -20.04
C LEU A 585 -16.71 -6.04 -19.52
N LEU A 586 -15.77 -6.88 -19.10
CA LEU A 586 -16.07 -8.19 -18.54
C LEU A 586 -16.87 -8.09 -17.23
N TRP A 587 -16.53 -7.15 -16.34
CA TRP A 587 -17.32 -6.86 -15.14
C TRP A 587 -18.72 -6.37 -15.47
N GLY A 588 -18.86 -5.41 -16.39
CA GLY A 588 -20.16 -4.91 -16.85
C GLY A 588 -21.02 -6.02 -17.44
N THR A 589 -20.42 -6.88 -18.27
CA THR A 589 -21.10 -8.03 -18.89
C THR A 589 -21.56 -9.04 -17.83
N LEU A 590 -20.70 -9.37 -16.87
CA LEU A 590 -21.04 -10.28 -15.77
C LEU A 590 -22.24 -9.77 -14.95
N LEU A 591 -22.23 -8.48 -14.58
CA LEU A 591 -23.30 -7.85 -13.81
C LEU A 591 -24.62 -7.80 -14.58
N ILE A 592 -24.59 -7.48 -15.87
CA ILE A 592 -25.78 -7.43 -16.73
C ILE A 592 -26.37 -8.83 -16.92
N VAL A 593 -25.54 -9.83 -17.24
CA VAL A 593 -26.00 -11.22 -17.39
C VAL A 593 -26.63 -11.73 -16.09
N THR A 594 -26.01 -11.42 -14.94
CA THR A 594 -26.55 -11.75 -13.62
C THR A 594 -27.90 -11.07 -13.37
N ALA A 595 -28.03 -9.78 -13.71
CA ALA A 595 -29.28 -9.04 -13.57
C ALA A 595 -30.41 -9.61 -14.45
N VAL A 596 -30.10 -10.01 -15.68
CA VAL A 596 -31.07 -10.67 -16.57
C VAL A 596 -31.50 -12.03 -15.99
N TYR A 597 -30.57 -12.80 -15.43
CA TYR A 597 -30.87 -14.09 -14.80
C TYR A 597 -31.74 -13.95 -13.54
N MET A 598 -31.59 -12.86 -12.78
CA MET A 598 -32.48 -12.50 -11.66
C MET A 598 -33.87 -12.00 -12.10
N GLY A 599 -34.14 -11.91 -13.41
CA GLY A 599 -35.45 -11.52 -13.94
C GLY A 599 -35.71 -10.02 -13.96
N ALA A 600 -34.66 -9.18 -13.97
CA ALA A 600 -34.81 -7.72 -14.07
C ALA A 600 -35.67 -7.30 -15.28
N THR A 601 -35.55 -8.02 -16.40
CA THR A 601 -36.27 -7.75 -17.66
C THR A 601 -37.61 -8.49 -17.80
N ARG A 602 -37.96 -9.40 -16.88
CA ARG A 602 -39.23 -10.16 -16.95
C ARG A 602 -40.37 -9.39 -16.24
N PRO A 603 -41.60 -9.39 -16.80
CA PRO A 603 -42.76 -8.79 -16.12
C PRO A 603 -43.06 -9.53 -14.80
N LEU A 604 -43.52 -8.82 -13.76
CA LEU A 604 -43.90 -9.48 -12.51
C LEU A 604 -45.20 -10.26 -12.73
N PRO A 605 -45.27 -11.54 -12.31
CA PRO A 605 -46.54 -12.25 -12.26
C PRO A 605 -47.50 -11.61 -11.27
N ASP A 606 -48.79 -11.59 -11.59
CA ASP A 606 -49.84 -11.12 -10.68
C ASP A 606 -49.87 -12.00 -9.41
N GLY A 607 -49.67 -11.38 -8.24
CA GLY A 607 -49.58 -12.07 -6.95
C GLY A 607 -48.16 -12.39 -6.45
N ALA A 608 -47.11 -11.87 -7.09
CA ALA A 608 -45.72 -12.12 -6.68
C ALA A 608 -45.42 -11.75 -5.21
N SER A 609 -44.76 -12.67 -4.51
CA SER A 609 -44.32 -12.53 -3.12
C SER A 609 -43.34 -11.35 -2.93
N GLY A 610 -43.29 -10.77 -1.73
CA GLY A 610 -42.39 -9.66 -1.41
C GLY A 610 -40.91 -9.97 -1.69
N TRP A 611 -40.51 -11.24 -1.50
CA TRP A 611 -39.15 -11.72 -1.77
C TRP A 611 -38.78 -11.62 -3.25
N PHE A 612 -39.69 -11.97 -4.15
CA PHE A 612 -39.45 -11.89 -5.59
C PHE A 612 -39.32 -10.42 -6.07
N ARG A 613 -40.04 -9.50 -5.43
CA ARG A 613 -39.93 -8.06 -5.69
C ARG A 613 -38.57 -7.49 -5.25
N LEU A 614 -38.06 -7.95 -4.11
CA LEU A 614 -36.73 -7.57 -3.61
C LEU A 614 -35.63 -8.03 -4.57
N TRP A 615 -35.65 -9.32 -4.96
CA TRP A 615 -34.68 -9.88 -5.92
C TRP A 615 -34.71 -9.17 -7.27
N LYS A 616 -35.90 -8.82 -7.76
CA LYS A 616 -36.01 -8.01 -8.98
C LYS A 616 -35.43 -6.60 -8.80
N GLY A 617 -35.69 -5.96 -7.65
CA GLY A 617 -35.11 -4.66 -7.32
C GLY A 617 -33.58 -4.69 -7.32
N LEU A 618 -32.99 -5.71 -6.69
CA LEU A 618 -31.55 -5.93 -6.68
C LEU A 618 -31.01 -6.19 -8.09
N GLY A 619 -31.69 -7.02 -8.89
CA GLY A 619 -31.34 -7.24 -10.29
C GLY A 619 -31.37 -5.95 -11.13
N LEU A 620 -32.33 -5.06 -10.89
CA LEU A 620 -32.40 -3.77 -11.58
C LEU A 620 -31.23 -2.85 -11.18
N VAL A 621 -30.85 -2.82 -9.90
CA VAL A 621 -29.68 -2.07 -9.42
C VAL A 621 -28.40 -2.61 -10.05
N LEU A 622 -28.22 -3.93 -10.11
CA LEU A 622 -27.07 -4.56 -10.78
C LEU A 622 -27.05 -4.25 -12.28
N LEU A 623 -28.21 -4.19 -12.94
CA LEU A 623 -28.32 -3.82 -14.35
C LEU A 623 -27.88 -2.39 -14.58
N ILE A 624 -28.35 -1.45 -13.75
CA ILE A 624 -27.93 -0.04 -13.81
C ILE A 624 -26.42 0.06 -13.58
N TYR A 625 -25.91 -0.58 -12.53
CA TYR A 625 -24.48 -0.56 -12.20
C TYR A 625 -23.61 -1.19 -13.30
N GLY A 626 -23.98 -2.35 -13.85
CA GLY A 626 -23.28 -2.98 -14.97
C GLY A 626 -23.31 -2.14 -16.25
N THR A 627 -24.42 -1.43 -16.49
CA THR A 627 -24.53 -0.48 -17.62
C THR A 627 -23.60 0.72 -17.43
N THR A 628 -23.45 1.21 -16.20
CA THR A 628 -22.47 2.26 -15.85
C THR A 628 -21.04 1.87 -16.22
N PHE A 629 -20.65 0.61 -16.01
CA PHE A 629 -19.32 0.11 -16.44
C PHE A 629 -19.17 0.13 -17.96
N ILE A 630 -20.18 -0.30 -18.71
CA ILE A 630 -20.15 -0.27 -20.19
C ILE A 630 -20.09 1.16 -20.72
N ILE A 631 -20.90 2.07 -20.15
CA ILE A 631 -20.89 3.48 -20.52
C ILE A 631 -19.55 4.11 -20.15
N GLY A 632 -18.96 3.75 -19.00
CA GLY A 632 -17.63 4.18 -18.58
C GLY A 632 -16.53 3.79 -19.57
N VAL A 633 -16.56 2.56 -20.06
CA VAL A 633 -15.65 2.08 -21.12
C VAL A 633 -15.89 2.84 -22.43
N ALA A 634 -17.15 3.06 -22.81
CA ALA A 634 -17.50 3.84 -24.00
C ALA A 634 -17.07 5.32 -23.90
N ALA A 635 -16.95 5.83 -22.67
CA ALA A 635 -16.49 7.18 -22.35
C ALA A 635 -14.97 7.29 -22.11
N GLY A 636 -14.19 6.23 -22.36
CA GLY A 636 -12.72 6.24 -22.21
C GLY A 636 -12.21 6.05 -20.77
N GLY A 637 -13.07 5.64 -19.83
CA GLY A 637 -12.68 5.39 -18.44
C GLY A 637 -11.64 4.28 -18.31
N LYS A 638 -10.59 4.52 -17.51
CA LYS A 638 -9.49 3.58 -17.25
C LYS A 638 -9.44 3.03 -15.83
N ASP A 639 -10.39 3.42 -14.98
CA ASP A 639 -10.43 3.02 -13.57
C ASP A 639 -11.72 2.26 -13.25
N THR A 640 -11.57 1.06 -12.70
CA THR A 640 -12.68 0.19 -12.25
C THR A 640 -13.42 0.76 -11.04
N THR A 641 -12.75 1.59 -10.24
CA THR A 641 -13.32 2.23 -9.03
C THR A 641 -14.08 3.53 -9.31
N GLN A 642 -13.84 4.16 -10.48
CA GLN A 642 -14.53 5.40 -10.90
C GLN A 642 -15.00 5.30 -12.37
N PRO A 643 -15.95 4.39 -12.67
CA PRO A 643 -16.36 4.10 -14.05
C PRO A 643 -16.94 5.33 -14.79
N LEU A 644 -17.49 6.31 -14.07
CA LEU A 644 -18.15 7.48 -14.64
C LEU A 644 -17.24 8.70 -14.84
N ARG A 645 -15.95 8.64 -14.47
CA ARG A 645 -15.06 9.81 -14.53
C ARG A 645 -14.87 10.35 -15.96
N GLY A 646 -14.98 9.49 -16.98
CA GLY A 646 -14.95 9.89 -18.39
C GLY A 646 -16.21 10.61 -18.88
N LEU A 647 -17.32 10.60 -18.11
CA LEU A 647 -18.59 11.23 -18.50
C LEU A 647 -18.83 12.61 -17.90
N VAL A 648 -18.06 13.03 -16.87
CA VAL A 648 -18.19 14.37 -16.30
C VAL A 648 -17.38 15.33 -17.17
N PRO A 649 -18.03 16.14 -18.05
CA PRO A 649 -17.31 17.16 -18.77
C PRO A 649 -17.02 18.24 -17.73
N ALA A 650 -15.75 18.46 -17.40
CA ALA A 650 -15.36 19.75 -16.83
C ALA A 650 -15.93 20.83 -17.75
N GLY A 651 -16.71 21.75 -17.19
CA GLY A 651 -17.61 22.63 -17.93
C GLY A 651 -17.01 23.26 -19.19
N GLY A 652 -17.66 22.99 -20.32
CA GLY A 652 -17.74 23.89 -21.48
C GLY A 652 -16.47 24.13 -22.31
N VAL A 653 -16.14 23.20 -23.22
CA VAL A 653 -15.83 23.52 -24.63
C VAL A 653 -16.27 22.33 -25.49
N ALA A 654 -17.24 22.54 -26.38
CA ALA A 654 -17.64 21.56 -27.37
C ALA A 654 -16.52 21.37 -28.40
N GLY A 655 -16.07 20.13 -28.57
CA GLY A 655 -15.19 19.71 -29.67
C GLY A 655 -13.72 19.52 -29.28
N SER A 656 -13.40 18.44 -28.58
CA SER A 656 -12.07 17.85 -28.69
C SER A 656 -12.20 16.32 -28.74
N LYS A 657 -11.54 15.71 -29.73
CA LYS A 657 -11.48 14.26 -29.92
C LYS A 657 -11.05 13.57 -28.63
N ALA A 658 -11.68 12.43 -28.36
CA ALA A 658 -11.30 11.48 -27.33
C ALA A 658 -9.81 11.11 -27.40
N ASP A 659 -9.20 11.04 -26.22
CA ASP A 659 -7.99 10.27 -25.89
C ASP A 659 -6.80 10.37 -26.86
N ALA A 660 -6.16 11.54 -26.89
CA ALA A 660 -4.78 11.61 -27.37
C ALA A 660 -3.83 11.13 -26.26
N HIS A 661 -3.74 9.80 -26.09
CA HIS A 661 -2.65 9.22 -25.31
C HIS A 661 -1.33 9.40 -26.07
N LEU A 662 -0.34 9.98 -25.38
CA LEU A 662 1.02 10.06 -25.89
C LEU A 662 1.56 8.64 -26.14
N ALA A 663 1.91 8.36 -27.40
CA ALA A 663 2.44 7.06 -27.80
C ALA A 663 3.95 7.01 -27.56
N PHE A 664 4.35 6.55 -26.38
CA PHE A 664 5.76 6.34 -26.04
C PHE A 664 6.30 5.07 -26.71
N LYS A 665 7.41 5.21 -27.44
CA LYS A 665 8.16 4.07 -27.99
C LYS A 665 9.20 3.62 -26.99
N LYS A 666 9.07 2.38 -26.51
CA LYS A 666 10.05 1.80 -25.57
C LYS A 666 11.39 1.58 -26.24
N ILE A 667 12.47 1.98 -25.55
CA ILE A 667 13.85 1.76 -25.95
C ILE A 667 14.62 1.04 -24.85
N LYS A 668 15.72 0.39 -25.23
CA LYS A 668 16.59 -0.33 -24.30
C LYS A 668 18.06 -0.04 -24.63
N GLY A 669 18.83 0.33 -23.61
CA GLY A 669 20.25 0.59 -23.72
C GLY A 669 20.64 1.79 -24.61
N TRP A 670 21.95 2.05 -24.65
CA TRP A 670 22.51 3.16 -25.43
C TRP A 670 22.31 3.00 -26.94
N GLU A 671 22.51 1.80 -27.48
CA GLU A 671 22.34 1.52 -28.91
C GLU A 671 20.88 1.74 -29.37
N GLY A 672 19.92 1.34 -28.54
CA GLY A 672 18.49 1.56 -28.81
C GLY A 672 18.16 3.04 -28.89
N LEU A 673 18.70 3.86 -27.97
CA LEU A 673 18.55 5.31 -28.00
C LEU A 673 19.17 5.91 -29.28
N GLN A 674 20.41 5.58 -29.60
CA GLN A 674 21.11 6.13 -30.76
C GLN A 674 20.40 5.83 -32.08
N ARG A 675 19.85 4.62 -32.22
CA ARG A 675 19.06 4.25 -33.41
C ARG A 675 17.82 5.13 -33.59
N GLU A 676 17.08 5.37 -32.50
CA GLU A 676 15.87 6.19 -32.56
C GLU A 676 16.19 7.69 -32.73
N LEU A 677 17.27 8.18 -32.11
CA LEU A 677 17.76 9.54 -32.33
C LEU A 677 18.18 9.76 -33.80
N ALA A 678 18.87 8.80 -34.42
CA ALA A 678 19.23 8.87 -35.83
C ALA A 678 17.99 8.91 -36.75
N ALA A 679 16.97 8.10 -36.44
CA ALA A 679 15.71 8.09 -37.17
C ALA A 679 14.93 9.42 -37.00
N ALA A 680 14.89 9.97 -35.79
CA ALA A 680 14.23 11.24 -35.51
C ALA A 680 14.94 12.42 -36.19
N LYS A 681 16.28 12.42 -36.19
CA LYS A 681 17.11 13.39 -36.91
C LYS A 681 16.86 13.35 -38.41
N ALA A 682 16.77 12.15 -39.00
CA ALA A 682 16.42 12.00 -40.41
C ALA A 682 15.01 12.52 -40.73
N ALA A 683 14.08 12.42 -39.78
CA ALA A 683 12.73 12.97 -39.89
C ALA A 683 12.63 14.47 -39.54
N GLY A 684 13.71 15.11 -39.07
CA GLY A 684 13.72 16.49 -38.62
C GLY A 684 12.80 16.76 -37.43
N LYS A 685 12.58 15.78 -36.55
CA LYS A 685 11.70 15.90 -35.38
C LYS A 685 12.50 15.95 -34.08
N PRO A 686 12.07 16.76 -33.09
CA PRO A 686 12.69 16.78 -31.78
C PRO A 686 12.29 15.51 -31.01
N VAL A 687 13.12 15.12 -30.04
CA VAL A 687 12.93 13.87 -29.28
C VAL A 687 12.80 14.19 -27.80
N MET A 688 11.82 13.57 -27.14
CA MET A 688 11.73 13.55 -25.69
C MET A 688 11.93 12.13 -25.20
N LEU A 689 12.87 11.92 -24.30
CA LEU A 689 13.11 10.64 -23.64
C LEU A 689 12.65 10.70 -22.19
N ASP A 690 11.77 9.78 -21.82
CA ASP A 690 11.32 9.54 -20.45
C ASP A 690 12.07 8.36 -19.81
N PHE A 691 12.66 8.57 -18.64
CA PHE A 691 13.26 7.52 -17.81
C PHE A 691 12.25 7.00 -16.80
N TYR A 692 11.84 5.75 -16.99
CA TYR A 692 10.71 5.14 -16.28
C TYR A 692 11.11 3.85 -15.56
N ALA A 693 10.48 3.58 -14.41
CA ALA A 693 10.54 2.29 -13.74
C ALA A 693 9.22 1.94 -13.02
N ASP A 694 8.84 0.66 -12.99
CA ASP A 694 7.61 0.21 -12.30
C ASP A 694 7.65 0.44 -10.79
N TRP A 695 8.84 0.38 -10.18
CA TRP A 695 9.03 0.61 -8.75
C TRP A 695 9.08 2.10 -8.37
N CYS A 696 9.04 3.01 -9.35
CA CYS A 696 9.19 4.44 -9.15
C CYS A 696 7.84 5.13 -8.97
N ILE A 697 7.57 5.59 -7.74
CA ILE A 697 6.29 6.22 -7.34
C ILE A 697 6.00 7.47 -8.17
N TYR A 698 7.02 8.32 -8.37
CA TYR A 698 6.89 9.59 -9.10
C TYR A 698 6.78 9.41 -10.61
N CYS A 699 7.33 8.31 -11.16
CA CYS A 699 7.13 7.94 -12.55
C CYS A 699 5.65 7.62 -12.81
N LYS A 700 5.01 6.91 -11.88
CA LYS A 700 3.56 6.65 -11.92
C LYS A 700 2.73 7.91 -11.75
N THR A 701 3.16 8.84 -10.90
CA THR A 701 2.54 10.17 -10.80
C THR A 701 2.56 10.91 -12.13
N MET A 702 3.72 10.95 -12.81
CA MET A 702 3.83 11.59 -14.13
C MET A 702 2.91 10.96 -15.18
N GLU A 703 2.80 9.63 -15.23
CA GLU A 703 1.90 8.93 -16.16
C GLU A 703 0.41 9.21 -15.90
N LYS A 704 0.03 9.45 -14.64
CA LYS A 704 -1.37 9.65 -14.24
C LYS A 704 -1.82 11.10 -14.21
N GLU A 705 -0.92 12.02 -13.85
CA GLU A 705 -1.28 13.41 -13.57
C GLU A 705 -0.70 14.39 -14.59
N ILE A 706 0.52 14.18 -15.07
CA ILE A 706 1.25 15.15 -15.91
C ILE A 706 1.06 14.86 -17.41
N PHE A 707 1.36 13.65 -17.87
CA PHE A 707 1.26 13.29 -19.29
C PHE A 707 -0.15 13.33 -19.87
N PRO A 708 -1.23 13.03 -19.11
CA PRO A 708 -2.59 13.16 -19.60
C PRO A 708 -3.10 14.60 -19.72
N ASP A 709 -2.38 15.62 -19.24
CA ASP A 709 -2.82 17.01 -19.35
C ASP A 709 -2.96 17.40 -20.84
N PRO A 710 -4.13 17.88 -21.30
CA PRO A 710 -4.37 18.22 -22.71
C PRO A 710 -3.42 19.28 -23.28
N ARG A 711 -2.80 20.12 -22.43
CA ARG A 711 -1.77 21.08 -22.83
C ARG A 711 -0.47 20.36 -23.15
N VAL A 712 -0.07 19.40 -22.31
CA VAL A 712 1.15 18.59 -22.48
C VAL A 712 1.05 17.72 -23.72
N VAL A 713 -0.09 17.05 -23.90
CA VAL A 713 -0.37 16.22 -25.07
C VAL A 713 -0.17 17.00 -26.37
N ARG A 714 -0.79 18.19 -26.49
CA ARG A 714 -0.66 19.05 -27.68
C ARG A 714 0.76 19.57 -27.92
N ALA A 715 1.52 19.83 -26.85
CA ALA A 715 2.91 20.27 -26.98
C ALA A 715 3.80 19.13 -27.49
N LEU A 716 3.56 17.91 -27.03
CA LEU A 716 4.37 16.73 -27.31
C LEU A 716 3.98 15.96 -28.57
N GLU A 717 2.84 16.26 -29.22
CA GLU A 717 2.44 15.68 -30.51
C GLU A 717 3.49 15.81 -31.63
N LYS A 718 4.33 16.86 -31.57
CA LYS A 718 5.38 17.13 -32.56
C LYS A 718 6.67 16.37 -32.29
N PHE A 719 6.79 15.76 -31.11
CA PHE A 719 7.99 15.08 -30.66
C PHE A 719 7.95 13.58 -31.00
N VAL A 720 9.12 13.00 -31.17
CA VAL A 720 9.29 11.54 -31.04
C VAL A 720 9.43 11.24 -29.56
N LEU A 721 8.45 10.52 -29.00
CA LEU A 721 8.42 10.19 -27.59
C LEU A 721 9.02 8.81 -27.37
N LEU A 722 10.14 8.78 -26.64
CA LEU A 722 10.85 7.58 -26.26
C LEU A 722 10.71 7.35 -24.76
N GLN A 723 10.64 6.08 -24.34
CA GLN A 723 10.65 5.72 -22.92
C GLN A 723 11.71 4.64 -22.68
N ALA A 724 12.66 4.93 -21.78
CA ALA A 724 13.65 3.98 -21.31
C ALA A 724 13.14 3.29 -20.04
N ASP A 725 12.82 2.00 -20.15
CA ASP A 725 12.34 1.18 -19.04
C ASP A 725 13.53 0.56 -18.29
N ILE A 726 13.89 1.18 -17.16
CA ILE A 726 15.03 0.79 -16.31
C ILE A 726 14.59 -0.06 -15.10
N THR A 727 13.38 -0.62 -15.15
CA THR A 727 12.84 -1.50 -14.09
C THR A 727 13.77 -2.67 -13.75
N PRO A 728 14.35 -3.41 -14.72
CA PRO A 728 15.22 -4.56 -14.43
C PRO A 728 16.58 -4.16 -13.85
N MET A 729 17.06 -2.95 -14.16
CA MET A 729 18.37 -2.44 -13.78
C MET A 729 19.55 -3.33 -14.20
N ASP A 730 19.52 -3.75 -15.48
CA ASP A 730 20.58 -4.54 -16.11
C ASP A 730 21.77 -3.67 -16.54
N ASP A 731 22.82 -4.29 -17.09
CA ASP A 731 24.06 -3.57 -17.44
C ASP A 731 23.86 -2.56 -18.58
N HIS A 732 22.89 -2.75 -19.47
CA HIS A 732 22.56 -1.77 -20.52
C HIS A 732 21.87 -0.55 -19.93
N ASP A 733 21.03 -0.75 -18.91
CA ASP A 733 20.38 0.35 -18.21
C ASP A 733 21.37 1.16 -17.39
N LYS A 734 22.31 0.49 -16.69
CA LYS A 734 23.39 1.16 -15.95
C LYS A 734 24.27 1.97 -16.90
N GLU A 735 24.67 1.39 -18.03
CA GLU A 735 25.44 2.10 -19.05
C GLU A 735 24.69 3.34 -19.55
N LEU A 736 23.38 3.22 -19.81
CA LEU A 736 22.56 4.34 -20.27
C LEU A 736 22.49 5.47 -19.22
N LEU A 737 22.29 5.12 -17.94
CA LEU A 737 22.25 6.08 -16.83
C LEU A 737 23.60 6.78 -16.62
N GLU A 738 24.71 6.02 -16.65
CA GLU A 738 26.06 6.55 -16.50
C GLU A 738 26.43 7.51 -17.64
N ARG A 739 26.15 7.13 -18.89
CA ARG A 739 26.45 7.97 -20.06
C ARG A 739 25.67 9.29 -20.08
N LEU A 740 24.45 9.29 -19.54
CA LEU A 740 23.60 10.48 -19.47
C LEU A 740 23.71 11.21 -18.13
N ASN A 741 24.61 10.76 -17.24
CA ASN A 741 24.82 11.30 -15.91
C ASN A 741 23.49 11.45 -15.12
N LEU A 742 22.66 10.40 -15.17
CA LEU A 742 21.37 10.36 -14.50
C LEU A 742 21.44 9.48 -13.25
N PRO A 743 21.37 10.06 -12.03
CA PRO A 743 21.44 9.28 -10.80
C PRO A 743 20.19 8.44 -10.52
N ALA A 744 19.00 8.91 -10.92
CA ALA A 744 17.74 8.25 -10.61
C ALA A 744 16.55 8.77 -11.47
N PRO A 745 15.54 7.92 -11.73
CA PRO A 745 14.28 8.31 -12.37
C PRO A 745 13.30 9.00 -11.38
N PRO A 746 12.23 9.65 -11.85
CA PRO A 746 11.95 9.97 -13.25
C PRO A 746 12.85 11.10 -13.76
N ALA A 747 13.10 11.11 -15.06
CA ALA A 747 13.77 12.22 -15.72
C ALA A 747 13.38 12.32 -17.19
N LEU A 748 13.31 13.55 -17.68
CA LEU A 748 13.00 13.88 -19.07
C LEU A 748 14.21 14.54 -19.72
N TYR A 749 14.61 14.00 -20.86
CA TYR A 749 15.69 14.53 -21.70
C TYR A 749 15.13 14.97 -23.04
N PHE A 750 15.64 16.07 -23.58
CA PHE A 750 15.18 16.64 -24.84
C PHE A 750 16.34 16.76 -25.84
N TRP A 751 16.07 16.33 -27.07
CA TRP A 751 16.92 16.60 -28.23
C TRP A 751 16.15 17.49 -29.20
N ASP A 752 16.86 18.45 -29.78
CA ASP A 752 16.30 19.34 -30.81
C ASP A 752 16.22 18.65 -32.19
N HIS A 753 15.74 19.40 -33.19
CA HIS A 753 15.62 18.95 -34.58
C HIS A 753 16.96 18.55 -35.23
N SER A 754 18.08 19.05 -34.71
CA SER A 754 19.43 18.73 -35.21
C SER A 754 19.97 17.41 -34.62
N GLY A 755 19.25 16.85 -33.64
CA GLY A 755 19.67 15.69 -32.86
C GLY A 755 20.72 16.02 -31.80
N GLN A 756 20.83 17.28 -31.38
CA GLN A 756 21.72 17.69 -30.30
C GLN A 756 20.98 17.64 -28.96
N LEU A 757 21.63 17.05 -27.95
CA LEU A 757 21.07 16.98 -26.59
C LEU A 757 21.06 18.38 -25.98
N ARG A 758 19.89 18.81 -25.50
CA ARG A 758 19.70 20.08 -24.79
C ARG A 758 19.73 19.83 -23.28
N SER A 759 20.94 19.70 -22.73
CA SER A 759 21.16 19.37 -21.32
C SER A 759 20.54 20.40 -20.37
N GLU A 760 20.42 21.66 -20.80
CA GLU A 760 19.77 22.75 -20.06
C GLU A 760 18.25 22.62 -19.95
N LEU A 761 17.63 21.78 -20.78
CA LEU A 761 16.19 21.50 -20.78
C LEU A 761 15.86 20.20 -20.02
N ARG A 762 16.87 19.53 -19.46
CA ARG A 762 16.69 18.32 -18.67
C ARG A 762 15.81 18.61 -17.45
N LEU A 763 14.81 17.75 -17.23
CA LEU A 763 13.99 17.76 -16.03
C LEU A 763 14.29 16.49 -15.25
N VAL A 764 14.71 16.61 -13.99
CA VAL A 764 14.99 15.47 -13.11
C VAL A 764 14.06 15.54 -11.91
N GLY A 765 13.40 14.44 -11.59
CA GLY A 765 12.32 14.37 -10.62
C GLY A 765 10.96 14.63 -11.27
N GLU A 766 9.95 14.88 -10.43
CA GLU A 766 8.58 15.17 -10.86
C GLU A 766 8.47 16.66 -11.24
N PRO A 767 8.39 17.00 -12.55
CA PRO A 767 8.28 18.39 -12.96
C PRO A 767 6.83 18.87 -12.86
N THR A 768 6.63 20.17 -12.71
CA THR A 768 5.28 20.72 -12.90
C THR A 768 4.89 20.70 -14.37
N VAL A 769 3.58 20.70 -14.66
CA VAL A 769 3.06 20.78 -16.02
C VAL A 769 3.63 21.99 -16.75
N GLU A 770 3.73 23.13 -16.08
CA GLU A 770 4.26 24.37 -16.63
C GLU A 770 5.75 24.26 -17.00
N GLN A 771 6.57 23.61 -16.17
CA GLN A 771 7.99 23.36 -16.48
C GLN A 771 8.16 22.46 -17.71
N LEU A 772 7.36 21.39 -17.79
CA LEU A 772 7.38 20.48 -18.94
C LEU A 772 6.98 21.21 -20.23
N LEU A 773 5.93 22.03 -20.19
CA LEU A 773 5.48 22.80 -21.34
C LEU A 773 6.51 23.81 -21.82
N GLU A 774 7.19 24.50 -20.90
CA GLU A 774 8.21 25.48 -21.25
C GLU A 774 9.43 24.81 -21.89
N ASN A 775 9.93 23.72 -21.29
CA ASN A 775 11.07 23.00 -21.84
C ASN A 775 10.74 22.33 -23.18
N ALA A 776 9.53 21.77 -23.34
CA ALA A 776 9.08 21.23 -24.61
C ALA A 776 8.99 22.33 -25.69
N ARG A 777 8.52 23.54 -25.37
CA ARG A 777 8.53 24.65 -26.33
C ARG A 777 9.94 25.05 -26.74
N ARG A 778 10.86 25.14 -25.79
CA ARG A 778 12.27 25.50 -26.04
C ARG A 778 13.03 24.42 -26.82
N ALA A 779 12.67 23.15 -26.67
CA ALA A 779 13.24 22.05 -27.44
C ALA A 779 12.69 21.96 -28.88
N ALA A 780 11.49 22.50 -29.12
CA ALA A 780 10.85 22.57 -30.43
C ALA A 780 11.24 23.82 -31.26
N GLN A 781 12.05 24.71 -30.70
CA GLN A 781 12.67 25.86 -31.38
C GLN A 781 14.10 25.47 -31.79
#